data_AF-A0A3P3QPW4-F1
#
_entry.id   AF-A0A3P3QPW4-F1
#
_cell.length_a   1.000
_cell.length_b   1.000
_cell.length_c   1.000
_cell.angle_alpha   90.00
_cell.angle_beta   90.00
_cell.angle_gamma   90.00
#
_symmetry.space_group_name_H-M   'P 1'
#
loop_
_entity.id
_entity.type
_entity.pdbx_description
1 polymer ?
#
loop_
_entity_poly.entity_id
_entity_poly.type
_entity_poly.pdbx_seq_one_letter_code
_entity_poly.pdbx_strand_id
1 'polypeptide(L)'
;MLKYINYQILDNNDQQEALEKQVSVTIGRNIRQNIDAFRQHIPSLVGIINDHEVQQYSLFCTKDAELNIVDFATGRVFYQSNAKQEVMAEVQHYYSHAAYFSLQGHKDDLTWRHQALPAKVDVLLVFGLGLGYHLNELVMNSHIRYLVVYEPNVDILLCSAQANNWQQLLDTATSMGTHIFLQIGSDATAVPAELAELLEFDQTLDKIFVYRHQFHPMMDDVIRYLLQHSGDKEALTNTGHQFTEYKDYADYVSERAGNLLGDYQPQDYKTEQAQALYNANMDALQKFYPKVHKAMLEHKTRAWQLVTDPQGNPNLYHQKRNALFHQDLAAESAELVDYFVNHPFKDDVVLSQRTGRKLKDFLHFKMVDRLQPLISKTLHDNSKLPSDVQSLIIFGIGLGKHLELLSLRHNIKNLFICEPNLDFFYASIWVTDWAAIFHAADEKEGRIYLNLGGDGSHYFYDLMAQFYQVGAYSIADTYMLSTYFNVGMQKAIADLRAELKVVLALGEYYDHARYGIAHTYESVKRGQLFLRQNLAEQKYHNAQSIPVFVVGNGPSLDSCFDYIREHREQVIVVSCGTALRSLYKNGIQPDFHAEIEQNRATYDWITQIEDKEYLNHIRLLSVNGIHPDTASLFKQTLLCFKDGEASTYVFHNGLKKHGFQIASLAYAYPTVTNLVMNYIIKLGLTQIYLFGVDLGFIDITKHHSSHSAYFKPDGSEVYNYQWKHGGGVPAPGNFRPLVYTKAEFDVSRKLLEQAIQKAGRKLEVYNCSDGVKIKGTVSLKPENILLTTFVPDKELTLQNFINQVYYPALCEYADKIYQQFSVDKFRSTMKEWQALIEYDVETAEQAKELIKNQWLLMRKTAVDDKNITFCLFHGSSNYISGILTKIAANIRDDGDEFVTTFNQVMLIWREYLKLGEQEYLENPTKCDGISVSYLFS
;
A
#
# COMPACT_ATOMS: atom_id res chain seq x y z
N MET A 1 -18.76 7.50 9.58
CA MET A 1 -17.87 6.32 9.71
C MET A 1 -18.13 5.30 8.59
N LEU A 2 -17.29 4.26 8.41
CA LEU A 2 -17.42 3.28 7.32
C LEU A 2 -18.71 2.45 7.44
N LYS A 3 -19.72 2.77 6.62
CA LYS A 3 -20.82 1.85 6.33
C LYS A 3 -20.32 0.89 5.24
N TYR A 4 -19.84 -0.30 5.57
CA TYR A 4 -19.53 -1.34 4.58
C TYR A 4 -20.74 -2.25 4.29
N ILE A 5 -20.80 -2.79 3.08
CA ILE A 5 -21.81 -3.76 2.65
C ILE A 5 -21.89 -4.97 3.59
N ASN A 6 -20.74 -5.42 4.09
CA ASN A 6 -20.66 -6.58 4.97
C ASN A 6 -21.42 -6.44 6.29
N TYR A 7 -21.70 -5.22 6.78
CA TYR A 7 -22.54 -5.00 7.98
C TYR A 7 -24.03 -5.19 7.70
N GLN A 8 -24.42 -5.06 6.43
CA GLN A 8 -25.81 -5.01 6.01
C GLN A 8 -26.26 -6.28 5.30
N ILE A 9 -25.41 -7.28 5.08
CA ILE A 9 -25.77 -8.59 4.51
C ILE A 9 -25.78 -9.68 5.58
N LEU A 10 -26.38 -10.83 5.28
CA LEU A 10 -26.31 -12.02 6.15
C LEU A 10 -24.94 -12.70 6.02
N ASP A 11 -24.42 -13.23 7.14
CA ASP A 11 -23.19 -14.05 7.13
C ASP A 11 -23.34 -15.36 6.34
N ASN A 12 -24.57 -15.84 6.17
CA ASN A 12 -24.88 -17.06 5.42
C ASN A 12 -25.23 -16.73 3.96
N ASN A 13 -24.32 -17.07 3.04
CA ASN A 13 -24.46 -16.81 1.61
C ASN A 13 -25.73 -17.40 0.99
N ASP A 14 -26.12 -18.63 1.36
CA ASP A 14 -27.31 -19.29 0.79
C ASP A 14 -28.60 -18.56 1.19
N GLN A 15 -28.66 -18.05 2.43
CA GLN A 15 -29.78 -17.24 2.92
C GLN A 15 -29.82 -15.87 2.24
N GLN A 16 -28.65 -15.24 2.05
CA GLN A 16 -28.52 -13.96 1.36
C GLN A 16 -28.96 -14.06 -0.11
N GLU A 17 -28.54 -15.11 -0.83
CA GLU A 17 -28.93 -15.36 -2.22
C GLU A 17 -30.45 -15.57 -2.35
N ALA A 18 -31.08 -16.26 -1.38
CA ALA A 18 -32.52 -16.44 -1.34
C ALA A 18 -33.28 -15.10 -1.18
N LEU A 19 -32.78 -14.19 -0.34
CA LEU A 19 -33.33 -12.83 -0.19
C LEU A 19 -33.19 -12.01 -1.47
N GLU A 20 -32.01 -12.03 -2.08
CA GLU A 20 -31.74 -11.32 -3.34
C GLU A 20 -32.67 -11.79 -4.46
N LYS A 21 -32.91 -13.11 -4.54
CA LYS A 21 -33.86 -13.68 -5.49
C LYS A 21 -35.28 -13.18 -5.27
N GLN A 22 -35.71 -13.04 -4.02
CA GLN A 22 -37.03 -12.47 -3.70
C GLN A 22 -37.16 -11.01 -4.16
N VAL A 23 -36.14 -10.19 -3.92
CA VAL A 23 -36.14 -8.77 -4.27
C VAL A 23 -35.97 -8.53 -5.78
N SER A 24 -35.29 -9.44 -6.49
CA SER A 24 -35.07 -9.37 -7.94
C SER A 24 -36.37 -9.23 -8.77
N VAL A 25 -37.49 -9.79 -8.29
CA VAL A 25 -38.80 -9.69 -8.92
C VAL A 25 -39.29 -8.24 -8.95
N THR A 26 -39.08 -7.50 -7.85
CA THR A 26 -39.46 -6.09 -7.75
C THR A 26 -38.56 -5.23 -8.62
N ILE A 27 -37.25 -5.48 -8.62
CA ILE A 27 -36.29 -4.78 -9.49
C ILE A 27 -36.68 -4.94 -10.97
N GLY A 28 -36.91 -6.18 -11.43
CA GLY A 28 -37.27 -6.47 -12.82
C GLY A 28 -38.63 -5.89 -13.24
N ARG A 29 -39.55 -5.66 -12.30
CA ARG A 29 -40.79 -4.92 -12.54
C ARG A 29 -40.52 -3.42 -12.67
N ASN A 30 -39.78 -2.84 -11.73
CA ASN A 30 -39.46 -1.41 -11.68
C ASN A 30 -38.73 -0.98 -12.95
N ILE A 31 -37.67 -1.70 -13.37
CA ILE A 31 -36.91 -1.38 -14.60
C ILE A 31 -37.85 -1.24 -15.81
N ARG A 32 -38.73 -2.22 -16.03
CA ARG A 32 -39.64 -2.21 -17.19
C ARG A 32 -40.60 -1.01 -17.14
N GLN A 33 -41.25 -0.79 -16.00
CA GLN A 33 -42.21 0.31 -15.85
C GLN A 33 -41.54 1.68 -15.92
N ASN A 34 -40.37 1.83 -15.31
CA ASN A 34 -39.64 3.09 -15.24
C ASN A 34 -39.06 3.49 -16.60
N ILE A 35 -38.53 2.54 -17.40
CA ILE A 35 -38.07 2.82 -18.76
C ILE A 35 -39.23 3.35 -19.63
N ASP A 36 -40.42 2.75 -19.52
CA ASP A 36 -41.60 3.22 -20.26
C ASP A 36 -42.03 4.62 -19.79
N ALA A 37 -42.01 4.88 -18.48
CA ALA A 37 -42.32 6.19 -17.91
C ALA A 37 -41.31 7.26 -18.35
N PHE A 38 -40.01 6.97 -18.34
CA PHE A 38 -38.98 7.87 -18.86
C PHE A 38 -39.18 8.12 -20.36
N ARG A 39 -39.51 7.10 -21.16
CA ARG A 39 -39.79 7.28 -22.59
C ARG A 39 -40.96 8.23 -22.84
N GLN A 40 -41.96 8.25 -21.96
CA GLN A 40 -43.13 9.11 -22.08
C GLN A 40 -42.84 10.54 -21.59
N HIS A 41 -42.23 10.69 -20.42
CA HIS A 41 -42.13 11.97 -19.72
C HIS A 41 -40.77 12.66 -19.90
N ILE A 42 -39.66 11.91 -19.98
CA ILE A 42 -38.29 12.45 -20.10
C ILE A 42 -37.46 11.57 -21.08
N PRO A 43 -37.76 11.61 -22.40
CA PRO A 43 -37.21 10.64 -23.36
C PRO A 43 -35.68 10.63 -23.46
N SER A 44 -35.02 11.75 -23.14
CA SER A 44 -33.57 11.90 -23.16
C SER A 44 -32.84 10.94 -22.22
N LEU A 45 -33.47 10.52 -21.11
CA LEU A 45 -32.85 9.61 -20.13
C LEU A 45 -32.77 8.16 -20.62
N VAL A 46 -33.60 7.75 -21.57
CA VAL A 46 -33.63 6.36 -22.05
C VAL A 46 -32.32 6.00 -22.75
N GLY A 47 -31.75 6.93 -23.52
CA GLY A 47 -30.42 6.73 -24.15
C GLY A 47 -29.33 6.57 -23.09
N ILE A 48 -29.30 7.47 -22.10
CA ILE A 48 -28.33 7.42 -20.99
C ILE A 48 -28.40 6.09 -20.24
N ILE A 49 -29.60 5.60 -19.93
CA ILE A 49 -29.79 4.34 -19.19
C ILE A 49 -29.35 3.12 -20.02
N ASN A 50 -29.62 3.11 -21.33
CA ASN A 50 -29.30 1.96 -22.18
C ASN A 50 -27.82 1.89 -22.57
N ASP A 51 -27.17 3.04 -22.71
CA ASP A 51 -25.79 3.14 -23.23
C ASP A 51 -24.73 3.16 -22.12
N HIS A 52 -25.10 3.43 -20.86
CA HIS A 52 -24.16 3.54 -19.74
C HIS A 52 -23.82 2.19 -19.12
N GLU A 53 -22.54 1.84 -19.11
CA GLU A 53 -22.01 0.70 -18.35
C GLU A 53 -21.66 1.13 -16.92
N VAL A 54 -22.09 0.35 -15.92
CA VAL A 54 -21.86 0.63 -14.50
C VAL A 54 -20.36 0.74 -14.19
N GLN A 55 -19.94 1.83 -13.51
CA GLN A 55 -18.52 2.14 -13.30
C GLN A 55 -18.06 2.12 -11.85
N GLN A 56 -18.94 2.39 -10.89
CA GLN A 56 -18.61 2.60 -9.48
C GLN A 56 -19.69 2.14 -8.50
N TYR A 57 -20.97 2.45 -8.77
CA TYR A 57 -22.06 2.16 -7.84
C TYR A 57 -23.02 1.10 -8.37
N SER A 58 -23.50 0.25 -7.46
CA SER A 58 -24.48 -0.78 -7.79
C SER A 58 -25.48 -0.96 -6.66
N LEU A 59 -26.61 -1.60 -6.98
CA LEU A 59 -27.63 -1.93 -6.00
C LEU A 59 -27.30 -3.26 -5.31
N PHE A 60 -27.54 -3.34 -4.00
CA PHE A 60 -27.51 -4.61 -3.27
C PHE A 60 -28.71 -4.74 -2.33
N CYS A 61 -28.99 -5.97 -1.90
CA CYS A 61 -30.06 -6.29 -0.95
C CYS A 61 -29.48 -6.42 0.45
N THR A 62 -30.05 -5.71 1.43
CA THR A 62 -29.69 -5.87 2.83
C THR A 62 -30.30 -7.15 3.42
N LYS A 63 -29.83 -7.55 4.60
CA LYS A 63 -30.33 -8.65 5.42
C LYS A 63 -31.79 -8.47 5.85
N ASP A 64 -32.29 -7.24 5.77
CA ASP A 64 -33.68 -6.88 6.05
C ASP A 64 -34.56 -6.87 4.78
N ALA A 65 -34.04 -7.38 3.66
CA ALA A 65 -34.68 -7.39 2.34
C ALA A 65 -34.96 -5.99 1.75
N GLU A 66 -34.19 -4.98 2.17
CA GLU A 66 -34.26 -3.62 1.66
C GLU A 66 -33.18 -3.38 0.59
N LEU A 67 -33.43 -2.42 -0.32
CA LEU A 67 -32.49 -2.05 -1.37
C LEU A 67 -31.60 -0.88 -0.93
N ASN A 68 -30.31 -0.98 -1.19
CA ASN A 68 -29.31 0.05 -0.87
C ASN A 68 -28.24 0.12 -1.98
N ILE A 69 -27.42 1.16 -1.96
CA ILE A 69 -26.37 1.44 -2.94
C ILE A 69 -25.02 1.11 -2.33
N VAL A 70 -24.20 0.35 -3.05
CA VAL A 70 -22.81 0.04 -2.71
C VAL A 70 -21.86 0.60 -3.77
N ASP A 71 -20.79 1.24 -3.32
CA ASP A 71 -19.58 1.47 -4.11
C ASP A 71 -18.78 0.15 -4.13
N PHE A 72 -18.72 -0.54 -5.26
CA PHE A 72 -18.09 -1.86 -5.30
C PHE A 72 -16.56 -1.82 -5.26
N ALA A 73 -15.95 -0.66 -5.55
CA ALA A 73 -14.50 -0.48 -5.44
C ALA A 73 -14.06 -0.41 -3.98
N THR A 74 -14.91 0.16 -3.12
CA THR A 74 -14.61 0.40 -1.70
C THR A 74 -15.41 -0.48 -0.76
N GLY A 75 -16.48 -1.11 -1.22
CA GLY A 75 -17.47 -1.84 -0.42
C GLY A 75 -18.36 -0.95 0.44
N ARG A 76 -18.31 0.38 0.28
CA ARG A 76 -19.06 1.34 1.12
C ARG A 76 -20.49 1.51 0.64
N VAL A 77 -21.41 1.79 1.56
CA VAL A 77 -22.83 1.94 1.24
C VAL A 77 -23.35 3.34 1.58
N PHE A 78 -24.36 3.80 0.84
CA PHE A 78 -24.95 5.14 1.03
C PHE A 78 -25.78 5.19 2.33
N TYR A 79 -26.80 4.34 2.41
CA TYR A 79 -27.79 4.40 3.47
C TYR A 79 -27.46 3.43 4.62
N GLN A 80 -28.08 3.65 5.77
CA GLN A 80 -28.23 2.62 6.81
C GLN A 80 -29.11 1.47 6.28
N SER A 81 -29.30 0.41 7.08
CA SER A 81 -29.99 -0.82 6.65
C SER A 81 -31.40 -0.60 6.08
N ASN A 82 -32.10 0.45 6.52
CA ASN A 82 -33.40 0.86 6.00
C ASN A 82 -33.33 2.25 5.33
N ALA A 83 -33.00 2.24 4.03
CA ALA A 83 -32.84 3.46 3.25
C ALA A 83 -34.11 4.32 3.21
N LYS A 84 -35.29 3.70 3.08
CA LYS A 84 -36.54 4.44 2.99
C LYS A 84 -36.81 5.20 4.28
N GLN A 85 -36.70 4.55 5.44
CA GLN A 85 -36.93 5.18 6.74
C GLN A 85 -35.95 6.32 7.01
N GLU A 86 -34.65 6.14 6.71
CA GLU A 86 -33.63 7.19 6.83
C GLU A 86 -34.03 8.43 6.02
N VAL A 87 -34.41 8.22 4.76
CA VAL A 87 -34.78 9.32 3.86
C VAL A 87 -36.10 9.98 4.26
N MET A 88 -37.07 9.24 4.80
CA MET A 88 -38.31 9.84 5.30
C MET A 88 -38.03 10.77 6.48
N ALA A 89 -37.20 10.34 7.44
CA ALA A 89 -36.81 11.18 8.57
C ALA A 89 -36.10 12.46 8.13
N GLU A 90 -35.22 12.37 7.13
CA GLU A 90 -34.56 13.51 6.49
C GLU A 90 -35.56 14.50 5.87
N VAL A 91 -36.53 14.01 5.07
CA VAL A 91 -37.56 14.88 4.45
C VAL A 91 -38.44 15.54 5.51
N GLN A 92 -38.82 14.82 6.57
CA GLN A 92 -39.61 15.40 7.66
C GLN A 92 -38.86 16.52 8.38
N HIS A 93 -37.56 16.33 8.62
CA HIS A 93 -36.70 17.39 9.18
C HIS A 93 -36.63 18.60 8.23
N TYR A 94 -36.47 18.35 6.93
CA TYR A 94 -36.42 19.38 5.90
C TYR A 94 -37.66 20.28 5.86
N TYR A 95 -38.87 19.73 6.04
CA TYR A 95 -40.08 20.56 6.06
C TYR A 95 -40.06 21.66 7.12
N SER A 96 -39.32 21.47 8.21
CA SER A 96 -39.17 22.46 9.27
C SER A 96 -37.92 23.36 9.11
N HIS A 97 -36.90 22.90 8.38
CA HIS A 97 -35.58 23.55 8.28
C HIS A 97 -35.10 23.63 6.82
N ALA A 98 -35.97 24.04 5.89
CA ALA A 98 -35.65 24.13 4.48
C ALA A 98 -34.66 25.28 4.20
N ALA A 99 -33.48 24.93 3.69
CA ALA A 99 -32.49 25.90 3.26
C ALA A 99 -32.96 26.65 2.01
N TYR A 100 -32.63 27.93 1.90
CA TYR A 100 -33.02 28.75 0.75
C TYR A 100 -32.07 29.91 0.51
N PHE A 101 -32.14 30.49 -0.69
CA PHE A 101 -31.57 31.80 -1.01
C PHE A 101 -32.59 32.64 -1.78
N SER A 102 -32.45 33.95 -1.73
CA SER A 102 -33.25 34.89 -2.52
C SER A 102 -32.44 35.40 -3.71
N LEU A 103 -33.10 35.59 -4.85
CA LEU A 103 -32.50 36.21 -6.04
C LEU A 103 -32.49 37.74 -5.94
N GLN A 104 -33.35 38.32 -5.09
CA GLN A 104 -33.50 39.76 -4.91
C GLN A 104 -33.21 40.16 -3.46
N GLY A 105 -32.77 41.41 -3.26
CA GLY A 105 -32.54 41.99 -1.94
C GLY A 105 -31.12 42.53 -1.76
N HIS A 106 -30.65 42.51 -0.52
CA HIS A 106 -29.27 42.84 -0.18
C HIS A 106 -28.58 41.62 0.41
N LYS A 107 -27.33 41.39 0.00
CA LYS A 107 -26.48 40.36 0.59
C LYS A 107 -26.32 40.61 2.10
N ASP A 108 -26.60 39.59 2.89
CA ASP A 108 -26.34 39.57 4.33
C ASP A 108 -25.09 38.73 4.66
N ASP A 109 -24.69 38.72 5.93
CA ASP A 109 -23.53 37.96 6.40
C ASP A 109 -23.86 36.49 6.73
N LEU A 110 -25.09 36.03 6.45
CA LEU A 110 -25.49 34.65 6.75
C LEU A 110 -24.95 33.69 5.70
N THR A 111 -24.19 32.70 6.15
CA THR A 111 -23.61 31.67 5.27
C THR A 111 -24.55 30.49 5.02
N TRP A 112 -25.56 30.31 5.89
CA TRP A 112 -26.60 29.31 5.76
C TRP A 112 -27.87 29.83 6.43
N ARG A 113 -29.01 29.74 5.74
CA ARG A 113 -30.31 30.23 6.23
C ARG A 113 -31.37 29.17 5.96
N HIS A 114 -32.30 29.02 6.89
CA HIS A 114 -33.35 28.03 6.80
C HIS A 114 -34.67 28.59 7.34
N GLN A 115 -35.78 28.00 6.89
CA GLN A 115 -37.13 28.28 7.37
C GLN A 115 -38.03 27.06 7.16
N ALA A 116 -39.24 27.06 7.73
CA ALA A 116 -40.22 26.04 7.36
C ALA A 116 -40.53 26.11 5.85
N LEU A 117 -40.64 24.96 5.20
CA LEU A 117 -40.95 24.88 3.78
C LEU A 117 -42.38 25.41 3.55
N PRO A 118 -42.58 26.40 2.66
CA PRO A 118 -43.91 26.88 2.34
C PRO A 118 -44.73 25.82 1.61
N ALA A 119 -46.07 25.89 1.74
CA ALA A 119 -46.97 24.96 1.03
C ALA A 119 -46.85 25.05 -0.51
N LYS A 120 -46.46 26.22 -1.03
CA LYS A 120 -46.18 26.47 -2.45
C LYS A 120 -44.72 26.87 -2.61
N VAL A 121 -44.00 26.15 -3.46
CA VAL A 121 -42.57 26.34 -3.71
C VAL A 121 -42.39 26.57 -5.21
N ASP A 122 -41.87 27.73 -5.59
CA ASP A 122 -41.65 28.02 -7.02
C ASP A 122 -40.50 27.19 -7.58
N VAL A 123 -39.35 27.17 -6.90
CA VAL A 123 -38.17 26.40 -7.32
C VAL A 123 -37.58 25.64 -6.13
N LEU A 124 -37.35 24.34 -6.32
CA LEU A 124 -36.58 23.49 -5.42
C LEU A 124 -35.41 22.88 -6.19
N LEU A 125 -34.19 23.17 -5.73
CA LEU A 125 -32.96 22.56 -6.21
C LEU A 125 -32.58 21.40 -5.29
N VAL A 126 -32.46 20.20 -5.86
CA VAL A 126 -32.08 18.97 -5.15
C VAL A 126 -30.67 18.58 -5.58
N PHE A 127 -29.76 18.43 -4.62
CA PHE A 127 -28.38 18.03 -4.85
C PHE A 127 -28.19 16.58 -4.38
N GLY A 128 -28.18 15.66 -5.34
CA GLY A 128 -28.12 14.21 -5.16
C GLY A 128 -29.45 13.51 -5.38
N LEU A 129 -29.43 12.43 -6.16
CA LEU A 129 -30.61 11.61 -6.43
C LEU A 129 -30.72 10.44 -5.44
N GLY A 130 -29.61 9.76 -5.16
CA GLY A 130 -29.63 8.53 -4.37
C GLY A 130 -30.61 7.50 -4.93
N LEU A 131 -31.42 6.85 -4.08
CA LEU A 131 -32.49 5.96 -4.55
C LEU A 131 -33.73 6.72 -5.05
N GLY A 132 -33.83 8.04 -4.84
CA GLY A 132 -34.97 8.86 -5.30
C GLY A 132 -36.19 8.86 -4.38
N TYR A 133 -36.13 8.23 -3.21
CA TYR A 133 -37.28 8.16 -2.27
C TYR A 133 -37.72 9.52 -1.73
N HIS A 134 -36.79 10.47 -1.55
CA HIS A 134 -37.12 11.81 -1.06
C HIS A 134 -38.00 12.57 -2.06
N LEU A 135 -37.80 12.35 -3.36
CA LEU A 135 -38.57 13.01 -4.42
C LEU A 135 -40.06 12.60 -4.36
N ASN A 136 -40.35 11.33 -4.03
CA ASN A 136 -41.73 10.87 -3.86
C ASN A 136 -42.46 11.71 -2.80
N GLU A 137 -41.84 11.88 -1.63
CA GLU A 137 -42.44 12.62 -0.53
C GLU A 137 -42.55 14.11 -0.81
N LEU A 138 -41.51 14.71 -1.41
CA LEU A 138 -41.50 16.14 -1.75
C LEU A 138 -42.60 16.47 -2.75
N VAL A 139 -42.75 15.68 -3.82
CA VAL A 139 -43.78 15.89 -4.85
C VAL A 139 -45.19 15.61 -4.30
N MET A 140 -45.35 14.60 -3.45
CA MET A 140 -46.66 14.25 -2.89
C MET A 140 -47.17 15.28 -1.87
N ASN A 141 -46.28 15.87 -1.07
CA ASN A 141 -46.68 16.68 0.08
C ASN A 141 -46.37 18.19 -0.06
N SER A 142 -45.72 18.62 -1.15
CA SER A 142 -45.43 20.04 -1.42
C SER A 142 -45.85 20.43 -2.84
N HIS A 143 -46.49 21.60 -2.99
CA HIS A 143 -46.79 22.13 -4.34
C HIS A 143 -45.56 22.82 -4.92
N ILE A 144 -44.68 22.01 -5.52
CA ILE A 144 -43.45 22.49 -6.18
C ILE A 144 -43.74 22.76 -7.65
N ARG A 145 -43.43 23.96 -8.16
CA ARG A 145 -43.61 24.31 -9.58
C ARG A 145 -42.44 23.81 -10.43
N TYR A 146 -41.21 24.11 -10.05
CA TYR A 146 -39.98 23.66 -10.72
C TYR A 146 -39.11 22.86 -9.75
N LEU A 147 -38.86 21.59 -10.07
CA LEU A 147 -38.00 20.69 -9.31
C LEU A 147 -36.79 20.33 -10.16
N VAL A 148 -35.61 20.79 -9.77
CA VAL A 148 -34.36 20.51 -10.50
C VAL A 148 -33.48 19.61 -9.64
N VAL A 149 -33.11 18.45 -10.17
CA VAL A 149 -32.30 17.44 -9.46
C VAL A 149 -30.95 17.29 -10.15
N TYR A 150 -29.87 17.52 -9.41
CA TYR A 150 -28.49 17.32 -9.87
C TYR A 150 -27.97 15.98 -9.34
N GLU A 151 -27.46 15.13 -10.23
CA GLU A 151 -26.81 13.88 -9.87
C GLU A 151 -25.53 13.71 -10.70
N PRO A 152 -24.34 13.84 -10.08
CA PRO A 152 -23.08 13.77 -10.82
C PRO A 152 -22.77 12.37 -11.37
N ASN A 153 -23.32 11.29 -10.80
CA ASN A 153 -22.99 9.93 -11.21
C ASN A 153 -24.19 9.18 -11.82
N VAL A 154 -24.02 8.74 -13.07
CA VAL A 154 -25.05 8.02 -13.84
C VAL A 154 -25.42 6.66 -13.21
N ASP A 155 -24.49 6.01 -12.50
CA ASP A 155 -24.77 4.75 -11.78
C ASP A 155 -25.86 4.93 -10.72
N ILE A 156 -25.93 6.11 -10.08
CA ILE A 156 -26.96 6.41 -9.09
C ILE A 156 -28.35 6.49 -9.74
N LEU A 157 -28.45 7.03 -10.97
CA LEU A 157 -29.70 6.98 -11.75
C LEU A 157 -30.12 5.53 -12.00
N LEU A 158 -29.18 4.66 -12.39
CA LEU A 158 -29.47 3.24 -12.62
C LEU A 158 -29.98 2.57 -11.34
N CYS A 159 -29.32 2.81 -10.19
CA CYS A 159 -29.77 2.31 -8.89
C CYS A 159 -31.19 2.82 -8.54
N SER A 160 -31.46 4.11 -8.75
CA SER A 160 -32.79 4.68 -8.52
C SER A 160 -33.86 4.08 -9.44
N ALA A 161 -33.55 3.88 -10.72
CA ALA A 161 -34.47 3.28 -11.69
C ALA A 161 -34.78 1.80 -11.37
N GLN A 162 -33.90 1.11 -10.65
CA GLN A 162 -34.12 -0.25 -10.16
C GLN A 162 -34.94 -0.30 -8.86
N ALA A 163 -34.74 0.68 -7.96
CA ALA A 163 -35.34 0.66 -6.63
C ALA A 163 -36.67 1.42 -6.51
N ASN A 164 -36.78 2.61 -7.11
CA ASN A 164 -37.93 3.48 -6.96
C ASN A 164 -39.02 3.24 -8.03
N ASN A 165 -40.25 3.66 -7.75
CA ASN A 165 -41.34 3.66 -8.73
C ASN A 165 -41.43 5.03 -9.44
N TRP A 166 -40.63 5.21 -10.48
CA TRP A 166 -40.58 6.45 -11.26
C TRP A 166 -41.85 6.73 -12.04
N GLN A 167 -42.57 5.68 -12.47
CA GLN A 167 -43.88 5.87 -13.10
C GLN A 167 -44.83 6.61 -12.17
N GLN A 168 -45.00 6.13 -10.94
CA GLN A 168 -45.83 6.78 -9.95
C GLN A 168 -45.36 8.21 -9.65
N LEU A 169 -44.05 8.42 -9.49
CA LEU A 169 -43.49 9.74 -9.22
C LEU A 169 -43.81 10.75 -10.34
N LEU A 170 -43.56 10.38 -11.60
CA LEU A 170 -43.76 11.27 -12.75
C LEU A 170 -45.25 11.54 -13.02
N ASP A 171 -46.11 10.54 -12.83
CA ASP A 171 -47.55 10.70 -12.92
C ASP A 171 -48.09 11.62 -11.80
N THR A 172 -47.56 11.46 -10.58
CA THR A 172 -47.91 12.34 -9.45
C THR A 172 -47.43 13.77 -9.72
N ALA A 173 -46.20 13.96 -10.19
CA ALA A 173 -45.67 15.27 -10.55
C ALA A 173 -46.55 15.96 -11.60
N THR A 174 -46.95 15.23 -12.64
CA THR A 174 -47.87 15.73 -13.66
C THR A 174 -49.22 16.15 -13.05
N SER A 175 -49.78 15.32 -12.16
CA SER A 175 -51.05 15.63 -11.48
C SER A 175 -50.98 16.86 -10.56
N MET A 176 -49.81 17.09 -9.96
CA MET A 176 -49.56 18.20 -9.03
C MET A 176 -49.09 19.47 -9.76
N GLY A 177 -48.83 19.40 -11.07
CA GLY A 177 -48.31 20.51 -11.88
C GLY A 177 -46.83 20.81 -11.65
N THR A 178 -46.06 19.83 -11.19
CA THR A 178 -44.62 19.94 -10.95
C THR A 178 -43.83 19.62 -12.21
N HIS A 179 -43.01 20.55 -12.67
CA HIS A 179 -42.05 20.34 -13.75
C HIS A 179 -40.73 19.80 -13.18
N ILE A 180 -40.35 18.59 -13.56
CA ILE A 180 -39.13 17.92 -13.09
C ILE A 180 -38.03 18.01 -14.15
N PHE A 181 -36.86 18.48 -13.75
CA PHE A 181 -35.63 18.51 -14.56
C PHE A 181 -34.56 17.66 -13.89
N LEU A 182 -34.06 16.65 -14.60
CA LEU A 182 -33.02 15.75 -14.10
C LEU A 182 -31.69 16.04 -14.82
N GLN A 183 -30.76 16.68 -14.12
CA GLN A 183 -29.41 17.01 -14.58
C GLN A 183 -28.45 15.88 -14.21
N ILE A 184 -28.50 14.79 -14.98
CA ILE A 184 -27.70 13.58 -14.75
C ILE A 184 -26.31 13.71 -15.37
N GLY A 185 -25.27 13.35 -14.62
CA GLY A 185 -23.87 13.59 -14.97
C GLY A 185 -23.40 15.02 -14.66
N SER A 186 -24.22 15.81 -13.95
CA SER A 186 -23.91 17.21 -13.60
C SER A 186 -23.48 17.33 -12.15
N ASP A 187 -22.39 18.06 -11.91
CA ASP A 187 -21.90 18.46 -10.60
C ASP A 187 -22.44 19.83 -10.14
N ALA A 188 -23.47 20.32 -10.84
CA ALA A 188 -24.18 21.58 -10.58
C ALA A 188 -23.34 22.86 -10.79
N THR A 189 -22.18 22.77 -11.44
CA THR A 189 -21.36 23.97 -11.76
C THR A 189 -22.03 24.92 -12.76
N ALA A 190 -23.03 24.44 -13.51
CA ALA A 190 -23.81 25.23 -14.46
C ALA A 190 -24.97 26.03 -13.83
N VAL A 191 -25.24 25.87 -12.53
CA VAL A 191 -26.39 26.50 -11.84
C VAL A 191 -26.51 28.00 -12.11
N PRO A 192 -25.44 28.83 -12.12
CA PRO A 192 -25.59 30.24 -12.44
C PRO A 192 -26.20 30.52 -13.83
N ALA A 193 -25.87 29.70 -14.83
CA ALA A 193 -26.43 29.81 -16.17
C ALA A 193 -27.90 29.34 -16.19
N GLU A 194 -28.20 28.24 -15.50
CA GLU A 194 -29.56 27.68 -15.41
C GLU A 194 -30.51 28.63 -14.65
N LEU A 195 -30.02 29.32 -13.62
CA LEU A 195 -30.76 30.37 -12.92
C LEU A 195 -31.01 31.59 -13.81
N ALA A 196 -30.04 31.98 -14.65
CA ALA A 196 -30.22 33.06 -15.61
C ALA A 196 -31.31 32.71 -16.63
N GLU A 197 -31.29 31.48 -17.17
CA GLU A 197 -32.31 30.98 -18.10
C GLU A 197 -33.71 30.93 -17.45
N LEU A 198 -33.82 30.43 -16.21
CA LEU A 198 -35.08 30.41 -15.47
C LEU A 198 -35.64 31.82 -15.26
N LEU A 199 -34.78 32.80 -14.99
CA LEU A 199 -35.16 34.20 -14.81
C LEU A 199 -35.54 34.91 -16.12
N GLU A 200 -35.02 34.47 -17.27
CA GLU A 200 -35.50 34.94 -18.57
C GLU A 200 -36.94 34.49 -18.84
N PHE A 201 -37.28 33.28 -18.40
CA PHE A 201 -38.63 32.72 -18.53
C PHE A 201 -39.62 33.31 -17.51
N ASP A 202 -39.22 33.45 -16.25
CA ASP A 202 -40.05 33.98 -15.17
C ASP A 202 -39.27 34.95 -14.26
N GLN A 203 -39.44 36.24 -14.51
CA GLN A 203 -38.79 37.31 -13.74
C GLN A 203 -39.34 37.49 -12.32
N THR A 204 -40.44 36.81 -11.97
CA THR A 204 -41.06 36.92 -10.64
C THR A 204 -40.43 36.00 -9.60
N LEU A 205 -39.55 35.09 -10.03
CA LEU A 205 -38.82 34.21 -9.13
C LEU A 205 -37.93 35.03 -8.17
N ASP A 206 -37.99 34.66 -6.89
CA ASP A 206 -37.12 35.22 -5.86
C ASP A 206 -36.57 34.13 -4.95
N LYS A 207 -37.42 33.50 -4.14
CA LYS A 207 -36.99 32.54 -3.13
C LYS A 207 -36.82 31.14 -3.72
N ILE A 208 -35.60 30.64 -3.75
CA ILE A 208 -35.23 29.31 -4.22
C ILE A 208 -34.84 28.44 -3.05
N PHE A 209 -35.46 27.26 -2.93
CA PHE A 209 -35.15 26.30 -1.88
C PHE A 209 -34.10 25.30 -2.34
N VAL A 210 -33.28 24.85 -1.40
CA VAL A 210 -32.18 23.91 -1.62
C VAL A 210 -32.41 22.69 -0.73
N TYR A 211 -32.32 21.50 -1.31
CA TYR A 211 -32.34 20.23 -0.61
C TYR A 211 -31.05 19.48 -0.94
N ARG A 212 -30.19 19.25 0.06
CA ARG A 212 -28.98 18.44 -0.13
C ARG A 212 -29.29 17.00 0.29
N HIS A 213 -29.25 16.07 -0.67
CA HIS A 213 -29.44 14.65 -0.44
C HIS A 213 -28.11 13.88 -0.35
N GLN A 214 -27.02 14.43 -0.87
CA GLN A 214 -25.68 13.86 -0.71
C GLN A 214 -24.62 14.94 -0.61
N PHE A 215 -23.58 14.67 0.16
CA PHE A 215 -22.33 15.42 0.09
C PHE A 215 -21.58 15.03 -1.18
N HIS A 216 -21.19 16.03 -1.97
CA HIS A 216 -20.33 15.84 -3.13
C HIS A 216 -19.29 16.97 -3.17
N PRO A 217 -17.99 16.67 -3.39
CA PRO A 217 -16.92 17.65 -3.30
C PRO A 217 -17.10 18.92 -4.14
N MET A 218 -17.78 18.83 -5.29
CA MET A 218 -18.09 20.02 -6.10
C MET A 218 -19.44 20.66 -5.72
N MET A 219 -20.48 19.85 -5.54
CA MET A 219 -21.83 20.38 -5.28
C MET A 219 -21.89 21.13 -3.94
N ASP A 220 -21.11 20.71 -2.95
CA ASP A 220 -21.05 21.42 -1.67
C ASP A 220 -20.48 22.84 -1.82
N ASP A 221 -19.55 23.07 -2.75
CA ASP A 221 -19.03 24.42 -3.04
C ASP A 221 -20.09 25.26 -3.77
N VAL A 222 -20.83 24.65 -4.69
CA VAL A 222 -21.98 25.28 -5.37
C VAL A 222 -23.06 25.68 -4.35
N ILE A 223 -23.49 24.77 -3.48
CA ILE A 223 -24.51 25.06 -2.45
C ILE A 223 -24.04 26.18 -1.54
N ARG A 224 -22.79 26.12 -1.07
CA ARG A 224 -22.19 27.17 -0.22
C ARG A 224 -22.22 28.52 -0.93
N TYR A 225 -21.82 28.56 -2.20
CA TYR A 225 -21.81 29.79 -3.00
C TYR A 225 -23.21 30.40 -3.13
N LEU A 226 -24.22 29.58 -3.48
CA LEU A 226 -25.60 30.02 -3.65
C LEU A 226 -26.17 30.62 -2.36
N LEU A 227 -25.98 29.94 -1.24
CA LEU A 227 -26.50 30.39 0.06
C LEU A 227 -25.78 31.64 0.59
N GLN A 228 -24.48 31.79 0.31
CA GLN A 228 -23.68 32.97 0.69
C GLN A 228 -23.97 34.20 -0.16
N HIS A 229 -24.47 34.04 -1.39
CA HIS A 229 -24.77 35.15 -2.31
C HIS A 229 -26.27 35.44 -2.40
N SER A 230 -27.07 34.94 -1.45
CA SER A 230 -28.48 35.30 -1.35
C SER A 230 -28.67 36.82 -1.35
N GLY A 231 -29.56 37.31 -2.20
CA GLY A 231 -29.83 38.73 -2.43
C GLY A 231 -28.93 39.39 -3.49
N ASP A 232 -27.88 38.71 -3.96
CA ASP A 232 -26.95 39.21 -4.98
C ASP A 232 -27.20 38.53 -6.34
N LYS A 233 -28.16 39.08 -7.09
CA LYS A 233 -28.57 38.54 -8.39
C LYS A 233 -27.41 38.44 -9.38
N GLU A 234 -26.51 39.43 -9.40
CA GLU A 234 -25.40 39.49 -10.34
C GLU A 234 -24.41 38.37 -10.06
N ALA A 235 -24.08 38.12 -8.79
CA ALA A 235 -23.26 36.97 -8.41
C ALA A 235 -23.94 35.63 -8.75
N LEU A 236 -25.20 35.46 -8.33
CA LEU A 236 -25.95 34.21 -8.50
C LEU A 236 -26.17 33.81 -9.98
N THR A 237 -26.08 34.76 -10.91
CA THR A 237 -26.22 34.53 -12.36
C THR A 237 -24.91 34.69 -13.14
N ASN A 238 -23.78 34.82 -12.44
CA ASN A 238 -22.47 34.99 -13.07
C ASN A 238 -21.94 33.67 -13.65
N THR A 239 -22.13 33.48 -14.95
CA THR A 239 -21.65 32.30 -15.70
C THR A 239 -20.12 32.18 -15.77
N GLY A 240 -19.38 33.25 -15.44
CA GLY A 240 -17.93 33.25 -15.39
C GLY A 240 -17.34 32.78 -14.05
N HIS A 241 -18.16 32.47 -13.05
CA HIS A 241 -17.69 31.99 -11.75
C HIS A 241 -17.05 30.60 -11.87
N GLN A 242 -15.92 30.39 -11.19
CA GLN A 242 -15.22 29.11 -11.14
C GLN A 242 -15.31 28.51 -9.74
N PHE A 243 -15.99 27.37 -9.65
CA PHE A 243 -16.09 26.58 -8.42
C PHE A 243 -14.81 25.77 -8.17
N THR A 244 -14.54 25.46 -6.90
CA THR A 244 -13.36 24.69 -6.51
C THR A 244 -13.77 23.44 -5.73
N GLU A 245 -13.44 22.28 -6.29
CA GLU A 245 -13.74 20.99 -5.68
C GLU A 245 -12.90 20.71 -4.40
N TYR A 246 -13.55 20.19 -3.36
CA TYR A 246 -12.90 19.76 -2.11
C TYR A 246 -12.11 18.45 -2.29
N LYS A 247 -10.91 18.52 -2.88
CA LYS A 247 -10.03 17.35 -3.16
C LYS A 247 -9.01 17.02 -2.07
N ASP A 248 -8.77 17.93 -1.12
CA ASP A 248 -7.77 17.72 -0.09
C ASP A 248 -8.20 16.60 0.87
N TYR A 249 -7.26 15.79 1.34
CA TYR A 249 -7.56 14.70 2.27
C TYR A 249 -8.21 15.22 3.57
N ALA A 250 -7.90 16.45 3.97
CA ALA A 250 -8.48 17.10 5.15
C ALA A 250 -9.93 17.52 4.93
N ASP A 251 -10.42 17.63 3.69
CA ASP A 251 -11.79 18.04 3.37
C ASP A 251 -12.73 16.86 3.08
N TYR A 252 -12.28 15.62 3.32
CA TYR A 252 -13.07 14.43 3.05
C TYR A 252 -14.33 14.35 3.92
N VAL A 253 -15.50 14.23 3.29
CA VAL A 253 -16.80 14.01 3.91
C VAL A 253 -17.48 12.84 3.19
N SER A 254 -18.06 11.90 3.94
CA SER A 254 -18.84 10.82 3.33
C SER A 254 -20.13 11.35 2.71
N GLU A 255 -20.57 10.71 1.63
CA GLU A 255 -21.74 11.02 0.81
C GLU A 255 -23.00 11.24 1.65
N ARG A 256 -23.15 10.47 2.74
CA ARG A 256 -24.27 10.52 3.68
C ARG A 256 -23.82 10.83 5.11
N ALA A 257 -22.86 11.75 5.27
CA ALA A 257 -22.40 12.23 6.58
C ALA A 257 -23.54 12.91 7.38
N GLY A 258 -23.29 13.18 8.66
CA GLY A 258 -24.25 13.88 9.52
C GLY A 258 -24.46 15.33 9.08
N ASN A 259 -25.58 15.94 9.52
CA ASN A 259 -25.99 17.30 9.14
C ASN A 259 -26.16 17.50 7.63
N LEU A 260 -26.81 16.54 6.96
CA LEU A 260 -27.00 16.58 5.52
C LEU A 260 -27.74 17.85 5.05
N LEU A 261 -28.73 18.34 5.80
CA LEU A 261 -29.47 19.57 5.45
C LEU A 261 -28.71 20.87 5.81
N GLY A 262 -27.59 20.77 6.54
CA GLY A 262 -26.69 21.88 6.83
C GLY A 262 -27.18 22.86 7.89
N ASP A 263 -28.27 22.56 8.61
CA ASP A 263 -28.94 23.46 9.54
C ASP A 263 -28.35 23.46 10.97
N TYR A 264 -27.48 22.50 11.29
CA TYR A 264 -26.78 22.46 12.57
C TYR A 264 -25.93 23.72 12.82
N GLN A 265 -26.07 24.27 14.02
CA GLN A 265 -25.29 25.40 14.51
C GLN A 265 -24.17 24.90 15.43
N PRO A 266 -22.89 25.09 15.06
CA PRO A 266 -21.77 24.53 15.82
C PRO A 266 -21.62 25.18 17.19
N GLN A 267 -21.46 24.33 18.20
CA GLN A 267 -21.13 24.73 19.58
C GLN A 267 -19.82 24.07 20.00
N ASP A 268 -18.88 24.84 20.54
CA ASP A 268 -17.61 24.32 21.04
C ASP A 268 -17.83 23.21 22.09
N TYR A 269 -17.15 22.08 21.93
CA TYR A 269 -17.10 21.05 22.97
C TYR A 269 -16.07 21.44 24.04
N LYS A 270 -16.52 22.12 25.09
CA LYS A 270 -15.69 22.55 26.22
C LYS A 270 -16.40 22.29 27.54
N THR A 271 -16.20 21.11 28.10
CA THR A 271 -16.67 20.74 29.44
C THR A 271 -15.48 20.71 30.41
N GLU A 272 -15.74 20.83 31.73
CA GLU A 272 -14.69 20.69 32.74
C GLU A 272 -13.97 19.33 32.64
N GLN A 273 -14.73 18.26 32.33
CA GLN A 273 -14.21 16.92 32.12
C GLN A 273 -13.29 16.86 30.89
N ALA A 274 -13.71 17.44 29.76
CA ALA A 274 -12.90 17.50 28.54
C ALA A 274 -11.60 18.31 28.76
N GLN A 275 -11.66 19.38 29.55
CA GLN A 275 -10.47 20.17 29.88
C GLN A 275 -9.49 19.38 30.76
N ALA A 276 -9.99 18.65 31.75
CA ALA A 276 -9.17 17.77 32.58
C ALA A 276 -8.51 16.67 31.75
N LEU A 277 -9.27 16.05 30.83
CA LEU A 277 -8.79 15.03 29.91
C LEU A 277 -7.72 15.58 28.96
N TYR A 278 -7.96 16.74 28.36
CA TYR A 278 -6.98 17.43 27.51
C TYR A 278 -5.66 17.66 28.25
N ASN A 279 -5.71 18.18 29.49
CA ASN A 279 -4.50 18.43 30.27
C ASN A 279 -3.74 17.13 30.56
N ALA A 280 -4.43 16.08 31.00
CA ALA A 280 -3.82 14.78 31.27
C ALA A 280 -3.16 14.17 30.02
N ASN A 281 -3.84 14.27 28.87
CA ASN A 281 -3.32 13.78 27.60
C ASN A 281 -2.11 14.59 27.11
N MET A 282 -2.14 15.92 27.29
CA MET A 282 -1.00 16.78 26.93
C MET A 282 0.22 16.49 27.82
N ASP A 283 0.03 16.27 29.12
CA ASP A 283 1.10 15.85 30.02
C ASP A 283 1.70 14.49 29.61
N ALA A 284 0.84 13.53 29.25
CA ALA A 284 1.29 12.23 28.76
C ALA A 284 2.04 12.36 27.42
N LEU A 285 1.56 13.17 26.47
CA LEU A 285 2.26 13.48 25.23
C LEU A 285 3.62 14.15 25.51
N GLN A 286 3.71 15.05 26.48
CA GLN A 286 4.99 15.67 26.83
C GLN A 286 6.01 14.64 27.33
N LYS A 287 5.56 13.67 28.15
CA LYS A 287 6.39 12.57 28.66
C LYS A 287 6.82 11.60 27.56
N PHE A 288 5.86 11.06 26.80
CA PHE A 288 6.09 9.95 25.88
C PHE A 288 6.47 10.39 24.46
N TYR A 289 5.93 11.52 23.99
CA TYR A 289 6.07 12.01 22.61
C TYR A 289 6.32 13.53 22.54
N PRO A 290 7.44 14.06 23.07
CA PRO A 290 7.65 15.52 23.23
C PRO A 290 7.58 16.33 21.92
N LYS A 291 7.92 15.70 20.78
CA LYS A 291 7.77 16.34 19.46
C LYS A 291 6.30 16.50 19.04
N VAL A 292 5.48 15.48 19.32
CA VAL A 292 4.03 15.51 19.06
C VAL A 292 3.38 16.54 19.98
N HIS A 293 3.72 16.54 21.26
CA HIS A 293 3.26 17.55 22.22
C HIS A 293 3.50 18.99 21.72
N LYS A 294 4.74 19.29 21.27
CA LYS A 294 5.06 20.60 20.70
C LYS A 294 4.19 20.92 19.47
N ALA A 295 4.04 19.97 18.55
CA ALA A 295 3.20 20.16 17.36
C ALA A 295 1.73 20.43 17.71
N MET A 296 1.20 19.79 18.77
CA MET A 296 -0.18 19.99 19.22
C MET A 296 -0.40 21.33 19.92
N LEU A 297 0.60 21.87 20.61
CA LEU A 297 0.55 23.24 21.16
C LEU A 297 0.48 24.32 20.07
N GLU A 298 1.13 24.07 18.93
CA GLU A 298 1.20 25.00 17.80
C GLU A 298 0.09 24.78 16.76
N HIS A 299 -0.72 23.72 16.94
CA HIS A 299 -1.73 23.30 15.97
C HIS A 299 -2.85 24.34 15.84
N LYS A 300 -3.27 24.57 14.59
CA LYS A 300 -4.43 25.38 14.25
C LYS A 300 -5.35 24.54 13.39
N THR A 301 -6.61 24.45 13.82
CA THR A 301 -7.66 23.75 13.09
C THR A 301 -7.75 24.28 11.66
N ARG A 302 -7.73 23.36 10.69
CA ARG A 302 -7.76 23.68 9.26
C ARG A 302 -9.17 23.62 8.68
N ALA A 303 -9.87 22.51 8.90
CA ALA A 303 -11.18 22.22 8.30
C ALA A 303 -12.18 21.66 9.33
N TRP A 304 -11.71 20.81 10.25
CA TRP A 304 -12.56 20.06 11.18
C TRP A 304 -12.44 20.55 12.61
N GLN A 305 -13.50 21.18 13.11
CA GLN A 305 -13.59 21.67 14.47
C GLN A 305 -14.27 20.66 15.39
N LEU A 306 -13.77 20.51 16.61
CA LEU A 306 -14.45 19.74 17.65
C LEU A 306 -15.66 20.53 18.17
N VAL A 307 -16.84 19.91 18.10
CA VAL A 307 -18.12 20.51 18.48
C VAL A 307 -18.96 19.54 19.30
N THR A 308 -20.07 20.04 19.85
CA THR A 308 -21.08 19.24 20.56
C THR A 308 -22.27 18.97 19.65
N ASP A 309 -22.60 17.71 19.40
CA ASP A 309 -23.78 17.32 18.61
C ASP A 309 -25.11 17.72 19.31
N PRO A 310 -26.27 17.61 18.63
CA PRO A 310 -27.57 17.95 19.22
C PRO A 310 -27.93 17.16 20.50
N GLN A 311 -27.27 16.02 20.74
CA GLN A 311 -27.47 15.18 21.92
C GLN A 311 -26.51 15.51 23.08
N GLY A 312 -25.57 16.44 22.89
CA GLY A 312 -24.58 16.82 23.91
C GLY A 312 -23.25 16.04 23.82
N ASN A 313 -23.06 15.19 22.81
CA ASN A 313 -21.86 14.37 22.66
C ASN A 313 -20.81 15.05 21.76
N PRO A 314 -19.51 14.73 21.89
CA PRO A 314 -18.49 15.29 21.02
C PRO A 314 -18.61 14.79 19.58
N ASN A 315 -18.40 15.69 18.62
CA ASN A 315 -18.40 15.41 17.19
C ASN A 315 -17.40 16.31 16.46
N LEU A 316 -17.14 16.04 15.19
CA LEU A 316 -16.28 16.84 14.31
C LEU A 316 -17.15 17.54 13.28
N TYR A 317 -16.98 18.87 13.16
CA TYR A 317 -17.72 19.72 12.23
C TYR A 317 -16.82 20.30 11.16
N HIS A 318 -17.18 20.07 9.90
CA HIS A 318 -16.48 20.65 8.76
C HIS A 318 -17.00 22.06 8.49
N GLN A 319 -16.19 23.08 8.75
CA GLN A 319 -16.61 24.49 8.70
C GLN A 319 -17.06 24.96 7.31
N LYS A 320 -16.47 24.42 6.25
CA LYS A 320 -16.82 24.79 4.87
C LYS A 320 -18.02 24.05 4.29
N ARG A 321 -18.11 22.75 4.55
CA ARG A 321 -19.11 21.84 3.97
C ARG A 321 -20.34 21.66 4.87
N ASN A 322 -20.33 22.23 6.08
CA ASN A 322 -21.39 22.12 7.09
C ASN A 322 -21.78 20.65 7.34
N ALA A 323 -20.77 19.80 7.56
CA ALA A 323 -20.93 18.36 7.77
C ALA A 323 -20.55 17.98 9.19
N LEU A 324 -21.31 17.07 9.79
CA LEU A 324 -20.88 16.35 10.99
C LEU A 324 -20.28 15.01 10.59
N PHE A 325 -19.12 14.67 11.15
CA PHE A 325 -18.40 13.46 10.78
C PHE A 325 -19.10 12.18 11.28
N HIS A 326 -19.63 12.23 12.51
CA HIS A 326 -20.36 11.14 13.14
C HIS A 326 -21.87 11.39 13.11
N GLN A 327 -22.66 10.34 12.85
CA GLN A 327 -24.09 10.35 13.13
C GLN A 327 -24.34 9.99 14.60
N ASP A 328 -23.66 8.96 15.11
CA ASP A 328 -23.59 8.59 16.52
C ASP A 328 -22.20 8.01 16.82
N LEU A 329 -21.35 8.78 17.50
CA LEU A 329 -19.96 8.39 17.75
C LEU A 329 -19.87 7.05 18.52
N ALA A 330 -20.75 6.84 19.50
CA ALA A 330 -20.68 5.70 20.39
C ALA A 330 -21.15 4.42 19.69
N ALA A 331 -22.31 4.48 19.03
CA ALA A 331 -22.85 3.35 18.27
C ALA A 331 -21.94 2.97 17.10
N GLU A 332 -21.49 3.95 16.30
CA GLU A 332 -20.61 3.71 15.17
C GLU A 332 -19.28 3.07 15.62
N SER A 333 -18.69 3.57 16.71
CA SER A 333 -17.42 3.02 17.22
C SER A 333 -17.59 1.62 17.79
N ALA A 334 -18.71 1.33 18.45
CA ALA A 334 -19.00 -0.01 18.96
C ALA A 334 -19.21 -1.00 17.81
N GLU A 335 -20.00 -0.65 16.80
CA GLU A 335 -20.25 -1.50 15.62
C GLU A 335 -18.95 -1.77 14.83
N LEU A 336 -18.12 -0.74 14.63
CA LEU A 336 -16.82 -0.88 13.98
C LEU A 336 -15.93 -1.89 14.71
N VAL A 337 -15.83 -1.77 16.04
CA VAL A 337 -15.01 -2.66 16.87
C VAL A 337 -15.60 -4.06 16.93
N ASP A 338 -16.91 -4.20 17.14
CA ASP A 338 -17.59 -5.51 17.20
C ASP A 338 -17.39 -6.28 15.90
N TYR A 339 -17.56 -5.64 14.75
CA TYR A 339 -17.32 -6.27 13.47
C TYR A 339 -15.84 -6.59 13.25
N PHE A 340 -14.92 -5.66 13.52
CA PHE A 340 -13.49 -5.95 13.36
C PHE A 340 -13.04 -7.11 14.27
N VAL A 341 -13.59 -7.22 15.47
CA VAL A 341 -13.33 -8.33 16.39
C VAL A 341 -13.89 -9.64 15.85
N ASN A 342 -15.04 -9.65 15.19
CA ASN A 342 -15.61 -10.88 14.62
C ASN A 342 -15.07 -11.22 13.22
N HIS A 343 -14.60 -10.23 12.47
CA HIS A 343 -14.12 -10.33 11.10
C HIS A 343 -12.81 -9.53 10.91
N PRO A 344 -11.74 -9.90 11.62
CA PRO A 344 -10.49 -9.17 11.51
C PRO A 344 -9.96 -9.25 10.07
N PHE A 345 -9.69 -8.10 9.47
CA PHE A 345 -9.06 -8.05 8.15
C PHE A 345 -7.64 -8.60 8.23
N LYS A 346 -7.52 -9.88 7.86
CA LYS A 346 -6.28 -10.63 7.81
C LYS A 346 -5.86 -10.78 6.37
N ASP A 347 -5.10 -9.83 5.86
CA ASP A 347 -4.38 -10.02 4.60
C ASP A 347 -3.25 -11.01 4.90
N ASP A 348 -3.49 -12.29 4.61
CA ASP A 348 -2.62 -13.38 5.05
C ASP A 348 -1.36 -13.47 4.18
N VAL A 349 -0.46 -12.53 4.43
CA VAL A 349 0.76 -12.34 3.64
C VAL A 349 1.58 -13.64 3.56
N VAL A 350 1.61 -14.42 4.65
CA VAL A 350 2.35 -15.69 4.75
C VAL A 350 1.73 -16.80 3.89
N LEU A 351 0.41 -16.88 3.80
CA LEU A 351 -0.30 -17.93 3.05
C LEU A 351 -0.15 -17.83 1.54
N SER A 352 0.21 -16.65 1.03
CA SER A 352 0.26 -16.35 -0.40
C SER A 352 1.61 -16.66 -1.07
N GLN A 353 2.60 -17.19 -0.34
CA GLN A 353 3.88 -17.58 -0.93
C GLN A 353 3.69 -18.73 -1.93
N ARG A 354 3.71 -18.40 -3.23
CA ARG A 354 3.73 -19.39 -4.30
C ARG A 354 5.17 -19.82 -4.56
N THR A 355 5.46 -21.09 -4.32
CA THR A 355 6.78 -21.67 -4.65
C THR A 355 6.96 -21.73 -6.15
N GLY A 356 7.84 -20.89 -6.69
CA GLY A 356 8.27 -20.99 -8.09
C GLY A 356 9.05 -22.30 -8.32
N ARG A 357 8.95 -22.86 -9.55
CA ARG A 357 9.62 -24.13 -9.90
C ARG A 357 11.14 -24.13 -9.63
N LYS A 358 11.78 -22.96 -9.73
CA LYS A 358 13.24 -22.76 -9.56
C LYS A 358 13.74 -23.18 -8.17
N LEU A 359 13.06 -22.74 -7.10
CA LEU A 359 13.53 -22.93 -5.72
C LEU A 359 12.84 -24.11 -5.01
N LYS A 360 11.96 -24.86 -5.70
CA LYS A 360 11.14 -25.91 -5.08
C LYS A 360 11.95 -26.98 -4.34
N ASP A 361 13.20 -27.20 -4.75
CA ASP A 361 14.04 -28.28 -4.25
C ASP A 361 14.82 -27.89 -2.99
N PHE A 362 14.84 -26.61 -2.62
CA PHE A 362 15.39 -26.11 -1.37
C PHE A 362 14.59 -26.62 -0.16
N LEU A 363 15.30 -26.86 0.93
CA LEU A 363 14.73 -27.43 2.15
C LEU A 363 13.58 -26.57 2.68
N HIS A 364 13.75 -25.24 2.68
CA HIS A 364 12.71 -24.31 3.12
C HIS A 364 11.44 -24.41 2.27
N PHE A 365 11.57 -24.42 0.94
CA PHE A 365 10.40 -24.43 0.07
C PHE A 365 9.68 -25.79 0.05
N LYS A 366 10.39 -26.91 0.26
CA LYS A 366 9.78 -28.22 0.53
C LYS A 366 8.95 -28.22 1.81
N MET A 367 9.46 -27.57 2.85
CA MET A 367 8.74 -27.39 4.11
C MET A 367 7.47 -26.55 3.90
N VAL A 368 7.58 -25.42 3.20
CA VAL A 368 6.43 -24.55 2.86
C VAL A 368 5.35 -25.32 2.09
N ASP A 369 5.72 -26.09 1.06
CA ASP A 369 4.79 -26.89 0.25
C ASP A 369 4.01 -27.91 1.11
N ARG A 370 4.68 -28.56 2.08
CA ARG A 370 4.04 -29.49 3.02
C ARG A 370 3.14 -28.80 4.04
N LEU A 371 3.47 -27.58 4.44
CA LEU A 371 2.71 -26.80 5.42
C LEU A 371 1.45 -26.19 4.81
N GLN A 372 1.52 -25.75 3.54
CA GLN A 372 0.43 -25.05 2.88
C GLN A 372 -0.94 -25.74 2.98
N PRO A 373 -1.11 -27.06 2.73
CA PRO A 373 -2.42 -27.71 2.88
C PRO A 373 -2.93 -27.72 4.33
N LEU A 374 -2.04 -27.86 5.32
CA LEU A 374 -2.40 -27.85 6.75
C LEU A 374 -2.90 -26.46 7.17
N ILE A 375 -2.13 -25.43 6.80
CA ILE A 375 -2.43 -24.05 7.18
C ILE A 375 -3.68 -23.57 6.44
N SER A 376 -3.83 -23.89 5.15
CA SER A 376 -5.01 -23.49 4.37
C SER A 376 -6.27 -24.13 4.93
N LYS A 377 -6.24 -25.43 5.28
CA LYS A 377 -7.40 -26.12 5.85
C LYS A 377 -7.84 -25.47 7.19
N THR A 378 -6.89 -25.21 8.08
CA THR A 378 -7.20 -24.81 9.47
C THR A 378 -7.41 -23.29 9.64
N LEU A 379 -6.85 -22.46 8.75
CA LEU A 379 -6.89 -21.00 8.88
C LEU A 379 -7.77 -20.31 7.84
N HIS A 380 -8.51 -21.05 7.01
CA HIS A 380 -9.52 -20.50 6.10
C HIS A 380 -10.83 -20.09 6.81
N ASP A 381 -11.08 -20.55 8.05
CA ASP A 381 -12.22 -20.08 8.83
C ASP A 381 -11.91 -18.73 9.50
N ASN A 382 -12.86 -17.78 9.37
CA ASN A 382 -12.81 -16.44 9.95
C ASN A 382 -12.65 -16.51 11.49
N SER A 383 -11.41 -16.57 11.95
CA SER A 383 -11.09 -16.49 13.38
C SER A 383 -11.34 -15.08 13.89
N LYS A 384 -12.07 -14.94 14.99
CA LYS A 384 -12.19 -13.69 15.74
C LYS A 384 -10.82 -13.12 16.13
N LEU A 385 -10.76 -11.80 16.36
CA LEU A 385 -9.57 -11.13 16.88
C LEU A 385 -9.19 -11.74 18.25
N PRO A 386 -7.96 -12.22 18.45
CA PRO A 386 -7.54 -12.87 19.70
C PRO A 386 -7.50 -11.87 20.86
N SER A 387 -7.62 -12.36 22.10
CA SER A 387 -7.50 -11.53 23.32
C SER A 387 -6.14 -10.85 23.43
N ASP A 388 -5.07 -11.53 23.01
CA ASP A 388 -3.71 -11.01 22.93
C ASP A 388 -3.34 -10.76 21.47
N VAL A 389 -3.15 -9.50 21.09
CA VAL A 389 -2.83 -9.06 19.73
C VAL A 389 -1.37 -8.64 19.67
N GLN A 390 -0.56 -9.31 18.85
CA GLN A 390 0.87 -8.99 18.75
C GLN A 390 1.12 -7.65 18.05
N SER A 391 0.44 -7.40 16.94
CA SER A 391 0.58 -6.16 16.18
C SER A 391 -0.75 -5.74 15.56
N LEU A 392 -1.13 -4.48 15.76
CA LEU A 392 -2.33 -3.88 15.19
C LEU A 392 -1.97 -2.54 14.55
N ILE A 393 -2.34 -2.37 13.28
CA ILE A 393 -2.23 -1.10 12.55
C ILE A 393 -3.63 -0.51 12.40
N ILE A 394 -3.81 0.73 12.83
CA ILE A 394 -5.06 1.46 12.73
C ILE A 394 -4.87 2.68 11.82
N PHE A 395 -5.64 2.72 10.74
CA PHE A 395 -5.70 3.81 9.79
C PHE A 395 -6.92 4.68 10.10
N GLY A 396 -6.64 5.89 10.59
CA GLY A 396 -7.61 6.88 11.03
C GLY A 396 -7.94 6.79 12.52
N ILE A 397 -7.91 7.93 13.19
CA ILE A 397 -8.28 8.14 14.59
C ILE A 397 -9.67 8.74 14.69
N GLY A 398 -10.03 9.73 13.87
CA GLY A 398 -11.27 10.49 14.10
C GLY A 398 -11.28 11.06 15.53
N LEU A 399 -12.29 10.72 16.34
CA LEU A 399 -12.32 11.07 17.77
C LEU A 399 -11.71 10.02 18.73
N GLY A 400 -11.28 8.86 18.22
CA GLY A 400 -10.47 7.87 18.95
C GLY A 400 -11.24 6.87 19.83
N LYS A 401 -12.58 6.92 19.88
CA LYS A 401 -13.37 6.07 20.80
C LYS A 401 -13.21 4.56 20.54
N HIS A 402 -13.04 4.15 19.29
CA HIS A 402 -12.74 2.76 18.93
C HIS A 402 -11.38 2.29 19.47
N LEU A 403 -10.39 3.18 19.65
CA LEU A 403 -9.09 2.85 20.25
C LEU A 403 -9.23 2.48 21.72
N GLU A 404 -10.06 3.22 22.46
CA GLU A 404 -10.36 2.90 23.85
C GLU A 404 -11.05 1.55 23.96
N LEU A 405 -12.08 1.31 23.14
CA LEU A 405 -12.82 0.05 23.13
C LEU A 405 -11.89 -1.14 22.81
N LEU A 406 -11.01 -1.01 21.82
CA LEU A 406 -10.04 -2.05 21.48
C LEU A 406 -9.02 -2.28 22.59
N SER A 407 -8.47 -1.22 23.17
CA SER A 407 -7.45 -1.30 24.23
C SER A 407 -8.01 -1.84 25.55
N LEU A 408 -9.31 -1.66 25.80
CA LEU A 408 -10.02 -2.24 26.95
C LEU A 408 -10.33 -3.72 26.76
N ARG A 409 -10.71 -4.12 25.54
CA ARG A 409 -11.15 -5.50 25.22
C ARG A 409 -10.01 -6.45 24.88
N HIS A 410 -8.89 -5.92 24.37
CA HIS A 410 -7.77 -6.70 23.87
C HIS A 410 -6.43 -6.17 24.42
N ASN A 411 -5.51 -7.09 24.66
CA ASN A 411 -4.16 -6.78 25.06
C ASN A 411 -3.27 -6.62 23.81
N ILE A 412 -3.00 -5.38 23.40
CA ILE A 412 -2.25 -5.08 22.17
C ILE A 412 -0.78 -4.78 22.52
N LYS A 413 0.15 -5.59 21.99
CA LYS A 413 1.58 -5.42 22.27
C LYS A 413 2.23 -4.30 21.45
N ASN A 414 1.96 -4.23 20.15
CA ASN A 414 2.45 -3.18 19.27
C ASN A 414 1.29 -2.54 18.51
N LEU A 415 1.01 -1.27 18.78
CA LEU A 415 -0.06 -0.51 18.19
C LEU A 415 0.52 0.58 17.28
N PHE A 416 0.24 0.49 15.99
CA PHE A 416 0.63 1.49 15.00
C PHE A 416 -0.60 2.31 14.62
N ILE A 417 -0.51 3.63 14.76
CA ILE A 417 -1.62 4.53 14.50
C ILE A 417 -1.22 5.50 13.40
N CYS A 418 -1.99 5.50 12.32
CA CYS A 418 -1.77 6.30 11.13
C CYS A 418 -2.94 7.28 10.97
N GLU A 419 -2.73 8.58 11.20
CA GLU A 419 -3.76 9.62 11.06
C GLU A 419 -3.27 10.74 10.15
N PRO A 420 -3.75 10.81 8.89
CA PRO A 420 -3.34 11.88 7.97
C PRO A 420 -3.87 13.26 8.40
N ASN A 421 -5.02 13.34 9.08
CA ASN A 421 -5.66 14.59 9.46
C ASN A 421 -5.31 15.01 10.90
N LEU A 422 -4.45 16.03 11.02
CA LEU A 422 -4.05 16.56 12.33
C LEU A 422 -5.21 17.18 13.11
N ASP A 423 -6.26 17.69 12.45
CA ASP A 423 -7.45 18.20 13.14
C ASP A 423 -8.13 17.07 13.92
N PHE A 424 -8.17 15.85 13.36
CA PHE A 424 -8.76 14.68 14.03
C PHE A 424 -7.93 14.26 15.23
N PHE A 425 -6.61 14.12 15.06
CA PHE A 425 -5.76 13.77 16.18
C PHE A 425 -5.85 14.83 17.30
N TYR A 426 -5.80 16.11 16.96
CA TYR A 426 -5.94 17.19 17.94
C TYR A 426 -7.28 17.14 18.67
N ALA A 427 -8.39 16.97 17.94
CA ALA A 427 -9.71 16.82 18.54
C ALA A 427 -9.80 15.58 19.46
N SER A 428 -9.16 14.47 19.09
CA SER A 428 -9.14 13.24 19.91
C SER A 428 -8.48 13.45 21.28
N ILE A 429 -7.57 14.42 21.44
CA ILE A 429 -6.93 14.75 22.73
C ILE A 429 -7.96 15.24 23.75
N TRP A 430 -9.08 15.80 23.30
CA TRP A 430 -10.16 16.28 24.18
C TRP A 430 -11.19 15.20 24.54
N VAL A 431 -11.17 14.06 23.82
CA VAL A 431 -12.27 13.08 23.85
C VAL A 431 -11.81 11.68 24.27
N THR A 432 -10.60 11.28 23.86
CA THR A 432 -10.02 9.96 24.14
C THR A 432 -9.00 10.05 25.26
N ASP A 433 -9.02 9.12 26.22
CA ASP A 433 -8.04 9.01 27.30
C ASP A 433 -6.72 8.39 26.82
N TRP A 434 -5.98 9.18 26.04
CA TRP A 434 -4.65 8.84 25.55
C TRP A 434 -3.65 8.61 26.69
N ALA A 435 -3.79 9.34 27.80
CA ALA A 435 -2.95 9.14 28.98
C ALA A 435 -3.09 7.69 29.49
N ALA A 436 -4.32 7.21 29.69
CA ALA A 436 -4.56 5.83 30.10
C ALA A 436 -4.02 4.82 29.07
N ILE A 437 -4.23 5.05 27.77
CA ILE A 437 -3.72 4.17 26.70
C ILE A 437 -2.18 4.09 26.73
N PHE A 438 -1.48 5.22 26.83
CA PHE A 438 -0.02 5.27 26.85
C PHE A 438 0.56 4.62 28.11
N HIS A 439 -0.03 4.90 29.27
CA HIS A 439 0.39 4.30 30.54
C HIS A 439 0.17 2.78 30.56
N ALA A 440 -1.00 2.32 30.11
CA ALA A 440 -1.28 0.89 30.02
C ALA A 440 -0.32 0.15 29.08
N ALA A 441 0.07 0.78 27.97
CA ALA A 441 1.09 0.22 27.09
C ALA A 441 2.46 0.16 27.78
N ASP A 442 2.91 1.23 28.42
CA ASP A 442 4.19 1.29 29.15
C ASP A 442 4.28 0.22 30.25
N GLU A 443 3.23 0.10 31.08
CA GLU A 443 3.14 -0.90 32.17
C GLU A 443 3.19 -2.35 31.66
N LYS A 444 2.66 -2.61 30.47
CA LYS A 444 2.66 -3.94 29.83
C LYS A 444 3.86 -4.16 28.90
N GLU A 445 4.84 -3.25 28.93
CA GLU A 445 5.99 -3.21 28.01
C GLU A 445 5.57 -3.23 26.53
N GLY A 446 4.37 -2.74 26.22
CA GLY A 446 3.83 -2.54 24.89
C GLY A 446 4.42 -1.29 24.23
N ARG A 447 4.17 -1.14 22.93
CA ARG A 447 4.67 -0.01 22.13
C ARG A 447 3.56 0.61 21.32
N ILE A 448 3.49 1.93 21.33
CA ILE A 448 2.59 2.71 20.49
C ILE A 448 3.41 3.58 19.54
N TYR A 449 3.10 3.51 18.26
CA TYR A 449 3.76 4.25 17.20
C TYR A 449 2.76 5.21 16.55
N LEU A 450 3.07 6.51 16.59
CA LEU A 450 2.21 7.56 16.04
C LEU A 450 2.79 8.07 14.73
N ASN A 451 2.07 7.85 13.63
CA ASN A 451 2.33 8.44 12.32
C ASN A 451 1.21 9.46 12.02
N LEU A 452 1.53 10.74 12.23
CA LEU A 452 0.56 11.84 12.25
C LEU A 452 0.86 12.83 11.12
N GLY A 453 -0.14 13.11 10.29
CA GLY A 453 -0.02 13.94 9.10
C GLY A 453 0.40 13.18 7.84
N GLY A 454 0.42 13.90 6.71
CA GLY A 454 0.89 13.37 5.42
C GLY A 454 -0.17 12.60 4.63
N ASP A 455 0.25 12.04 3.49
CA ASP A 455 -0.60 11.31 2.53
C ASP A 455 -0.44 9.78 2.62
N GLY A 456 0.32 9.30 3.60
CA GLY A 456 0.63 7.89 3.82
C GLY A 456 1.78 7.33 2.98
N SER A 457 2.43 8.12 2.12
CA SER A 457 3.53 7.65 1.25
C SER A 457 4.76 7.12 2.00
N HIS A 458 4.85 7.40 3.31
CA HIS A 458 5.95 7.00 4.18
C HIS A 458 5.63 5.82 5.10
N TYR A 459 4.38 5.35 5.13
CA TYR A 459 3.94 4.31 6.07
C TYR A 459 4.83 3.07 6.04
N PHE A 460 5.16 2.55 4.86
CA PHE A 460 6.01 1.37 4.76
C PHE A 460 7.39 1.57 5.38
N TYR A 461 8.06 2.67 5.09
CA TYR A 461 9.40 2.94 5.63
C TYR A 461 9.38 3.13 7.15
N ASP A 462 8.39 3.86 7.64
CA ASP A 462 8.23 4.12 9.07
C ASP A 462 7.94 2.84 9.84
N LEU A 463 7.07 1.97 9.28
CA LEU A 463 6.73 0.67 9.86
C LEU A 463 7.89 -0.33 9.78
N MET A 464 8.60 -0.42 8.65
CA MET A 464 9.74 -1.32 8.49
C MET A 464 10.82 -1.08 9.53
N ALA A 465 11.13 0.20 9.80
CA ALA A 465 12.13 0.56 10.80
C ALA A 465 11.79 0.00 12.19
N GLN A 466 10.50 -0.14 12.51
CA GLN A 466 10.02 -0.69 13.78
C GLN A 466 9.97 -2.22 13.77
N PHE A 467 9.52 -2.84 12.68
CA PHE A 467 9.48 -4.31 12.59
C PHE A 467 10.87 -4.95 12.74
N TYR A 468 11.94 -4.31 12.24
CA TYR A 468 13.30 -4.80 12.47
C TYR A 468 13.72 -4.75 13.96
N GLN A 469 13.13 -3.87 14.77
CA GLN A 469 13.41 -3.81 16.21
C GLN A 469 12.60 -4.81 17.03
N VAL A 470 11.38 -5.15 16.59
CA VAL A 470 10.45 -6.05 17.29
C VAL A 470 10.59 -7.51 16.81
N GLY A 471 11.16 -7.72 15.62
CA GLY A 471 11.33 -9.02 14.97
C GLY A 471 10.39 -9.15 13.77
N ALA A 472 10.93 -9.51 12.59
CA ALA A 472 10.17 -9.56 11.33
C ALA A 472 9.00 -10.56 11.34
N TYR A 473 8.98 -11.54 12.24
CA TYR A 473 7.86 -12.46 12.41
C TYR A 473 6.58 -11.76 12.91
N SER A 474 6.68 -10.59 13.57
CA SER A 474 5.51 -9.80 13.98
C SER A 474 4.67 -9.29 12.80
N ILE A 475 5.29 -9.14 11.61
CA ILE A 475 4.59 -8.77 10.38
C ILE A 475 3.57 -9.85 9.99
N ALA A 476 3.89 -11.12 10.21
CA ALA A 476 3.02 -12.24 9.87
C ALA A 476 1.72 -12.31 10.68
N ASP A 477 1.69 -11.69 11.87
CA ASP A 477 0.53 -11.62 12.76
C ASP A 477 0.11 -10.16 13.01
N THR A 478 0.15 -9.36 11.93
CA THR A 478 -0.31 -7.97 11.95
C THR A 478 -1.75 -7.87 11.49
N TYR A 479 -2.60 -7.32 12.35
CA TYR A 479 -3.98 -6.99 12.03
C TYR A 479 -4.07 -5.55 11.53
N MET A 480 -5.00 -5.27 10.61
CA MET A 480 -5.18 -3.93 10.05
C MET A 480 -6.64 -3.50 10.17
N LEU A 481 -6.88 -2.31 10.71
CA LEU A 481 -8.20 -1.69 10.82
C LEU A 481 -8.20 -0.33 10.11
N SER A 482 -9.12 -0.13 9.16
CA SER A 482 -9.43 1.19 8.61
C SER A 482 -10.71 1.71 9.26
N THR A 483 -10.70 2.94 9.75
CA THR A 483 -11.81 3.47 10.59
C THR A 483 -12.69 4.45 9.84
N TYR A 484 -12.11 5.15 8.86
CA TYR A 484 -12.84 5.94 7.88
C TYR A 484 -12.24 5.78 6.48
N PHE A 485 -12.97 6.23 5.47
CA PHE A 485 -12.50 6.19 4.09
C PHE A 485 -11.80 7.50 3.74
N ASN A 486 -10.67 7.41 3.06
CA ASN A 486 -10.03 8.53 2.41
C ASN A 486 -9.26 7.95 1.23
N VAL A 487 -9.42 8.53 0.03
CA VAL A 487 -8.83 7.98 -1.20
C VAL A 487 -7.31 7.83 -1.09
N GLY A 488 -6.63 8.85 -0.54
CA GLY A 488 -5.19 8.82 -0.30
C GLY A 488 -4.79 7.73 0.70
N MET A 489 -5.51 7.64 1.81
CA MET A 489 -5.27 6.62 2.84
C MET A 489 -5.50 5.19 2.32
N GLN A 490 -6.54 4.93 1.53
CA GLN A 490 -6.80 3.61 0.95
C GLN A 490 -5.70 3.20 -0.03
N LYS A 491 -5.22 4.13 -0.85
CA LYS A 491 -4.05 3.89 -1.70
C LYS A 491 -2.82 3.54 -0.86
N ALA A 492 -2.55 4.32 0.20
CA ALA A 492 -1.43 4.05 1.09
C ALA A 492 -1.53 2.70 1.82
N ILE A 493 -2.74 2.29 2.23
CA ILE A 493 -3.01 0.96 2.80
C ILE A 493 -2.73 -0.14 1.77
N ALA A 494 -3.21 0.01 0.53
CA ALA A 494 -2.99 -0.96 -0.54
C ALA A 494 -1.49 -1.09 -0.90
N ASP A 495 -0.78 0.03 -1.02
CA ASP A 495 0.65 0.08 -1.28
C ASP A 495 1.42 -0.62 -0.15
N LEU A 496 1.14 -0.26 1.12
CA LEU A 496 1.76 -0.89 2.28
C LEU A 496 1.55 -2.41 2.29
N ARG A 497 0.32 -2.88 2.02
CA ARG A 497 0.01 -4.31 1.95
C ARG A 497 0.83 -5.01 0.86
N ALA A 498 0.93 -4.43 -0.32
CA ALA A 498 1.73 -4.99 -1.42
C ALA A 498 3.22 -5.05 -1.05
N GLU A 499 3.74 -4.02 -0.39
CA GLU A 499 5.14 -3.95 0.01
C GLU A 499 5.48 -4.92 1.15
N LEU A 500 4.59 -5.07 2.15
CA LEU A 500 4.72 -6.08 3.21
C LEU A 500 4.74 -7.50 2.63
N LYS A 501 3.94 -7.77 1.58
CA LYS A 501 3.95 -9.03 0.83
C LYS A 501 5.31 -9.33 0.20
N VAL A 502 5.93 -8.33 -0.42
CA VAL A 502 7.27 -8.47 -1.02
C VAL A 502 8.34 -8.72 0.05
N VAL A 503 8.32 -8.01 1.18
CA VAL A 503 9.32 -8.18 2.27
C VAL A 503 9.25 -9.58 2.86
N LEU A 504 8.05 -10.11 3.14
CA LEU A 504 7.90 -11.45 3.68
C LEU A 504 8.29 -12.54 2.67
N ALA A 505 8.11 -12.31 1.36
CA ALA A 505 8.52 -13.24 0.31
C ALA A 505 10.03 -13.28 0.06
N LEU A 506 10.75 -12.19 0.34
CA LEU A 506 12.20 -12.05 0.08
C LEU A 506 13.08 -12.38 1.30
N GLY A 507 12.55 -13.08 2.31
CA GLY A 507 13.28 -13.41 3.53
C GLY A 507 14.51 -14.31 3.32
N GLU A 508 15.53 -14.16 4.17
CA GLU A 508 16.73 -15.01 4.18
C GLU A 508 16.47 -16.32 4.94
N TYR A 509 16.00 -17.35 4.23
CA TYR A 509 15.77 -18.69 4.79
C TYR A 509 17.05 -19.54 4.84
N TYR A 510 17.00 -20.70 5.50
CA TYR A 510 18.16 -21.59 5.70
C TYR A 510 19.02 -21.82 4.47
N ASP A 511 18.40 -22.19 3.33
CA ASP A 511 19.13 -22.45 2.09
C ASP A 511 19.89 -21.18 1.64
N HIS A 512 19.23 -20.01 1.69
CA HIS A 512 19.84 -18.73 1.33
C HIS A 512 21.02 -18.39 2.26
N ALA A 513 20.83 -18.49 3.57
CA ALA A 513 21.86 -18.22 4.56
C ALA A 513 23.06 -19.18 4.41
N ARG A 514 22.79 -20.48 4.31
CA ARG A 514 23.81 -21.53 4.15
C ARG A 514 24.63 -21.31 2.88
N TYR A 515 23.97 -21.21 1.73
CA TYR A 515 24.68 -20.99 0.47
C TYR A 515 25.37 -19.63 0.48
N GLY A 516 24.89 -18.65 1.22
CA GLY A 516 25.43 -17.29 1.23
C GLY A 516 26.77 -17.31 1.92
N ILE A 517 26.82 -17.99 3.05
CA ILE A 517 28.03 -18.23 3.83
C ILE A 517 29.02 -19.06 3.00
N ALA A 518 28.58 -20.15 2.36
CA ALA A 518 29.43 -21.02 1.55
C ALA A 518 30.02 -20.29 0.32
N HIS A 519 29.20 -19.56 -0.43
CA HIS A 519 29.66 -18.79 -1.59
C HIS A 519 30.59 -17.65 -1.17
N THR A 520 30.31 -16.97 -0.05
CA THR A 520 31.20 -15.91 0.46
C THR A 520 32.53 -16.49 0.94
N TYR A 521 32.53 -17.66 1.57
CA TYR A 521 33.76 -18.41 1.89
C TYR A 521 34.59 -18.62 0.62
N GLU A 522 33.97 -19.15 -0.44
CA GLU A 522 34.64 -19.38 -1.74
C GLU A 522 35.12 -18.07 -2.37
N SER A 523 34.34 -16.99 -2.30
CA SER A 523 34.75 -15.66 -2.78
C SER A 523 36.04 -15.17 -2.12
N VAL A 524 36.11 -15.25 -0.78
CA VAL A 524 37.33 -14.89 -0.04
C VAL A 524 38.47 -15.84 -0.42
N LYS A 525 38.22 -17.16 -0.41
CA LYS A 525 39.23 -18.20 -0.65
C LYS A 525 39.87 -18.10 -2.04
N ARG A 526 39.08 -17.77 -3.06
CA ARG A 526 39.51 -17.59 -4.46
C ARG A 526 40.12 -16.23 -4.74
N GLY A 527 40.21 -15.34 -3.74
CA GLY A 527 40.86 -14.05 -3.88
C GLY A 527 40.04 -13.00 -4.63
N GLN A 528 38.71 -13.11 -4.60
CA GLN A 528 37.84 -12.04 -5.08
C GLN A 528 38.03 -10.78 -4.23
N LEU A 529 37.90 -9.60 -4.84
CA LEU A 529 38.26 -8.35 -4.17
C LEU A 529 37.04 -7.74 -3.47
N PHE A 530 37.26 -7.12 -2.32
CA PHE A 530 36.20 -6.48 -1.53
C PHE A 530 36.43 -4.97 -1.42
N LEU A 531 35.37 -4.18 -1.64
CA LEU A 531 35.42 -2.73 -1.63
C LEU A 531 35.68 -2.20 -0.20
N ARG A 532 36.52 -1.17 -0.08
CA ARG A 532 36.78 -0.49 1.21
C ARG A 532 35.58 0.35 1.64
N GLN A 533 35.26 0.35 2.94
CA GLN A 533 34.14 1.14 3.50
C GLN A 533 34.36 2.66 3.39
N ASN A 534 35.54 3.15 3.76
CA ASN A 534 35.85 4.58 3.74
C ASN A 534 36.62 4.97 2.48
N LEU A 535 35.90 5.52 1.50
CA LEU A 535 36.47 6.06 0.28
C LEU A 535 36.74 7.58 0.37
N ALA A 536 36.30 8.25 1.45
CA ALA A 536 36.47 9.70 1.60
C ALA A 536 37.91 10.11 1.95
N GLU A 537 38.69 9.18 2.52
CA GLU A 537 40.14 9.37 2.75
C GLU A 537 40.96 9.22 1.46
N GLN A 538 40.33 8.77 0.37
CA GLN A 538 40.99 8.58 -0.91
C GLN A 538 40.95 9.88 -1.73
N LYS A 539 42.09 10.25 -2.32
CA LYS A 539 42.15 11.36 -3.28
C LYS A 539 41.24 11.07 -4.47
N TYR A 540 40.61 12.11 -4.98
CA TYR A 540 39.84 12.08 -6.22
C TYR A 540 40.63 11.37 -7.33
N HIS A 541 39.98 10.42 -8.01
CA HIS A 541 40.59 9.67 -9.11
C HIS A 541 39.94 10.06 -10.43
N ASN A 542 40.72 10.18 -11.51
CA ASN A 542 40.20 10.58 -12.83
C ASN A 542 39.08 9.65 -13.35
N ALA A 543 39.09 8.37 -12.95
CA ALA A 543 37.98 7.44 -13.22
C ALA A 543 36.61 7.95 -12.75
N GLN A 544 36.56 8.74 -11.67
CA GLN A 544 35.32 9.28 -11.11
C GLN A 544 34.72 10.42 -11.96
N SER A 545 35.47 10.94 -12.92
CA SER A 545 34.98 11.90 -13.92
C SER A 545 34.33 11.22 -15.14
N ILE A 546 34.52 9.91 -15.32
CA ILE A 546 34.03 9.20 -16.49
C ILE A 546 32.50 8.99 -16.33
N PRO A 547 31.70 9.38 -17.34
CA PRO A 547 30.26 9.13 -17.36
C PRO A 547 29.96 7.63 -17.28
N VAL A 548 28.90 7.24 -16.56
CA VAL A 548 28.52 5.83 -16.40
C VAL A 548 27.20 5.54 -17.10
N PHE A 549 27.21 4.58 -18.01
CA PHE A 549 26.01 4.04 -18.64
C PHE A 549 25.60 2.77 -17.91
N VAL A 550 24.49 2.86 -17.16
CA VAL A 550 23.87 1.72 -16.47
C VAL A 550 22.83 1.13 -17.39
N VAL A 551 23.06 -0.11 -17.82
CA VAL A 551 22.28 -0.75 -18.87
C VAL A 551 21.46 -1.89 -18.29
N GLY A 552 20.17 -1.63 -18.06
CA GLY A 552 19.14 -2.65 -17.80
C GLY A 552 18.72 -3.38 -19.08
N ASN A 553 17.73 -4.26 -18.98
CA ASN A 553 17.23 -5.06 -20.13
C ASN A 553 15.75 -4.83 -20.45
N GLY A 554 15.24 -3.63 -20.11
CA GLY A 554 13.92 -3.18 -20.50
C GLY A 554 13.80 -2.99 -22.02
N PRO A 555 12.59 -3.14 -22.60
CA PRO A 555 12.35 -2.94 -24.03
C PRO A 555 12.91 -1.63 -24.61
N SER A 556 12.98 -0.55 -23.84
CA SER A 556 13.53 0.73 -24.33
C SER A 556 15.03 0.69 -24.69
N LEU A 557 15.74 -0.38 -24.31
CA LEU A 557 17.13 -0.60 -24.71
C LEU A 557 17.28 -0.77 -26.22
N ASP A 558 16.28 -1.34 -26.90
CA ASP A 558 16.37 -1.71 -28.33
C ASP A 558 16.66 -0.49 -29.23
N SER A 559 16.18 0.71 -28.85
CA SER A 559 16.46 1.96 -29.57
C SER A 559 17.77 2.65 -29.17
N CYS A 560 18.52 2.10 -28.22
CA CYS A 560 19.70 2.76 -27.63
C CYS A 560 21.03 2.10 -28.02
N PHE A 561 21.02 0.91 -28.66
CA PHE A 561 22.26 0.16 -28.95
C PHE A 561 23.25 0.96 -29.80
N ASP A 562 22.78 1.64 -30.84
CA ASP A 562 23.65 2.42 -31.73
C ASP A 562 24.36 3.55 -30.98
N TYR A 563 23.61 4.28 -30.14
CA TYR A 563 24.15 5.35 -29.30
C TYR A 563 25.20 4.82 -28.30
N ILE A 564 24.89 3.71 -27.62
CA ILE A 564 25.83 3.09 -26.67
C ILE A 564 27.11 2.65 -27.39
N ARG A 565 26.98 2.09 -28.61
CA ARG A 565 28.12 1.62 -29.42
C ARG A 565 29.01 2.78 -29.87
N GLU A 566 28.40 3.87 -30.35
CA GLU A 566 29.12 5.07 -30.79
C GLU A 566 29.96 5.69 -29.67
N HIS A 567 29.41 5.76 -28.46
CA HIS A 567 30.06 6.41 -27.31
C HIS A 567 30.83 5.45 -26.40
N ARG A 568 30.95 4.17 -26.77
CA ARG A 568 31.47 3.10 -25.91
C ARG A 568 32.86 3.39 -25.32
N GLU A 569 33.74 4.03 -26.07
CA GLU A 569 35.10 4.33 -25.61
C GLU A 569 35.19 5.50 -24.64
N GLN A 570 34.14 6.32 -24.53
CA GLN A 570 34.12 7.55 -23.71
C GLN A 570 33.50 7.35 -22.32
N VAL A 571 32.82 6.22 -22.10
CA VAL A 571 31.99 5.98 -20.90
C VAL A 571 32.34 4.68 -20.21
N ILE A 572 31.96 4.53 -18.94
CA ILE A 572 31.94 3.23 -18.25
C ILE A 572 30.59 2.57 -18.56
N VAL A 573 30.59 1.42 -19.20
CA VAL A 573 29.36 0.63 -19.44
C VAL A 573 29.21 -0.45 -18.38
N VAL A 574 28.12 -0.40 -17.62
CA VAL A 574 27.74 -1.42 -16.63
C VAL A 574 26.50 -2.17 -17.10
N SER A 575 26.66 -3.44 -17.45
CA SER A 575 25.55 -4.32 -17.86
C SER A 575 24.85 -4.94 -16.65
N CYS A 576 23.56 -4.74 -16.49
CA CYS A 576 22.76 -5.31 -15.40
C CYS A 576 22.07 -6.62 -15.82
N GLY A 577 22.46 -7.74 -15.23
CA GLY A 577 21.75 -9.01 -15.39
C GLY A 577 21.65 -9.45 -16.85
N THR A 578 20.45 -9.83 -17.26
CA THR A 578 20.17 -10.32 -18.63
C THR A 578 20.48 -9.33 -19.77
N ALA A 579 20.79 -8.05 -19.48
CA ALA A 579 21.26 -7.09 -20.48
C ALA A 579 22.56 -7.53 -21.17
N LEU A 580 23.38 -8.37 -20.51
CA LEU A 580 24.68 -8.81 -21.02
C LEU A 580 24.55 -9.50 -22.38
N ARG A 581 23.56 -10.38 -22.53
CA ARG A 581 23.31 -11.09 -23.79
C ARG A 581 22.86 -10.14 -24.90
N SER A 582 22.03 -9.16 -24.57
CA SER A 582 21.54 -8.15 -25.52
C SER A 582 22.68 -7.26 -26.02
N LEU A 583 23.61 -6.87 -25.13
CA LEU A 583 24.82 -6.12 -25.49
C LEU A 583 25.78 -6.95 -26.35
N TYR A 584 26.01 -8.21 -25.99
CA TYR A 584 26.84 -9.14 -26.77
C TYR A 584 26.34 -9.29 -28.21
N LYS A 585 25.04 -9.54 -28.40
CA LYS A 585 24.41 -9.66 -29.73
C LYS A 585 24.54 -8.39 -30.58
N ASN A 586 24.72 -7.23 -29.94
CA ASN A 586 24.86 -5.93 -30.60
C ASN A 586 26.32 -5.45 -30.72
N GLY A 587 27.28 -6.31 -30.42
CA GLY A 587 28.72 -6.01 -30.54
C GLY A 587 29.22 -5.02 -29.50
N ILE A 588 28.57 -4.92 -28.34
CA ILE A 588 28.96 -4.01 -27.26
C ILE A 588 29.55 -4.83 -26.11
N GLN A 589 30.81 -4.58 -25.77
CA GLN A 589 31.48 -5.19 -24.62
C GLN A 589 31.36 -4.26 -23.40
N PRO A 590 30.67 -4.60 -22.32
CA PRO A 590 30.64 -3.73 -21.14
C PRO A 590 31.99 -3.71 -20.41
N ASP A 591 32.27 -2.64 -19.65
CA ASP A 591 33.45 -2.60 -18.76
C ASP A 591 33.20 -3.45 -17.51
N PHE A 592 31.94 -3.42 -17.03
CA PHE A 592 31.47 -4.22 -15.92
C PHE A 592 30.17 -4.94 -16.28
N HIS A 593 30.03 -6.17 -15.83
CA HIS A 593 28.74 -6.84 -15.73
C HIS A 593 28.37 -6.96 -14.26
N ALA A 594 27.10 -6.83 -13.92
CA ALA A 594 26.62 -6.95 -12.57
C ALA A 594 25.60 -8.07 -12.43
N GLU A 595 25.72 -8.81 -11.33
CA GLU A 595 24.76 -9.82 -10.89
C GLU A 595 24.55 -9.73 -9.39
N ILE A 596 23.36 -10.12 -8.95
CA ILE A 596 23.01 -10.17 -7.52
C ILE A 596 22.54 -11.56 -7.09
N GLU A 597 22.09 -12.37 -8.03
CA GLU A 597 21.42 -13.61 -7.68
C GLU A 597 22.43 -14.69 -7.28
N GLN A 598 22.18 -15.26 -6.11
CA GLN A 598 23.07 -16.20 -5.42
C GLN A 598 23.10 -17.60 -6.06
N ASN A 599 22.02 -18.00 -6.71
CA ASN A 599 21.89 -19.37 -7.22
C ASN A 599 22.70 -19.61 -8.50
N ARG A 600 23.06 -20.87 -8.71
CA ARG A 600 23.83 -21.32 -9.87
C ARG A 600 23.08 -21.12 -11.19
N ALA A 601 21.76 -20.91 -11.16
CA ALA A 601 20.98 -20.61 -12.37
C ALA A 601 21.52 -19.42 -13.18
N THR A 602 22.13 -18.42 -12.52
CA THR A 602 22.78 -17.28 -13.19
C THR A 602 23.91 -17.74 -14.13
N TYR A 603 24.67 -18.76 -13.74
CA TYR A 603 25.67 -19.38 -14.60
C TYR A 603 25.04 -19.94 -15.87
N ASP A 604 23.93 -20.67 -15.75
CA ASP A 604 23.22 -21.27 -16.89
C ASP A 604 22.66 -20.19 -17.85
N TRP A 605 22.23 -19.03 -17.32
CA TRP A 605 21.79 -17.89 -18.14
C TRP A 605 22.94 -17.22 -18.89
N ILE A 606 24.07 -16.96 -18.22
CA ILE A 606 25.21 -16.26 -18.81
C ILE A 606 25.91 -17.15 -19.84
N THR A 607 26.03 -18.45 -19.59
CA THR A 607 26.67 -19.41 -20.51
C THR A 607 25.91 -19.65 -21.82
N GLN A 608 24.70 -19.07 -21.97
CA GLN A 608 24.07 -18.90 -23.28
C GLN A 608 24.89 -18.02 -24.24
N ILE A 609 25.85 -17.24 -23.71
CA ILE A 609 26.91 -16.61 -24.47
C ILE A 609 28.05 -17.62 -24.57
N GLU A 610 28.11 -18.33 -25.70
CA GLU A 610 29.13 -19.35 -25.98
C GLU A 610 30.50 -18.74 -26.37
N ASP A 611 30.85 -17.62 -25.74
CA ASP A 611 32.06 -16.83 -26.00
C ASP A 611 32.76 -16.53 -24.69
N LYS A 612 33.60 -17.49 -24.25
CA LYS A 612 34.36 -17.39 -23.00
C LYS A 612 35.39 -16.28 -23.06
N GLU A 613 35.91 -15.96 -24.24
CA GLU A 613 36.90 -14.89 -24.39
C GLU A 613 36.24 -13.53 -24.14
N TYR A 614 35.06 -13.29 -24.71
CA TYR A 614 34.27 -12.09 -24.41
C TYR A 614 34.02 -11.91 -22.91
N LEU A 615 33.56 -12.96 -22.22
CA LEU A 615 33.28 -12.91 -20.78
C LEU A 615 34.56 -12.63 -19.96
N ASN A 616 35.69 -13.20 -20.35
CA ASN A 616 36.98 -13.02 -19.67
C ASN A 616 37.61 -11.63 -19.89
N HIS A 617 37.01 -10.76 -20.72
CA HIS A 617 37.39 -9.36 -20.84
C HIS A 617 36.58 -8.42 -19.92
N ILE A 618 35.52 -8.94 -19.28
CA ILE A 618 34.58 -8.15 -18.48
C ILE A 618 34.83 -8.39 -16.99
N ARG A 619 34.72 -7.34 -16.17
CA ARG A 619 34.78 -7.46 -14.70
C ARG A 619 33.38 -7.66 -14.12
N LEU A 620 33.23 -8.53 -13.12
CA LEU A 620 31.97 -8.77 -12.43
C LEU A 620 31.83 -7.86 -11.20
N LEU A 621 30.76 -7.09 -11.11
CA LEU A 621 30.30 -6.39 -9.91
C LEU A 621 29.22 -7.22 -9.23
N SER A 622 29.38 -7.52 -7.95
CA SER A 622 28.37 -8.26 -7.20
C SER A 622 28.43 -7.93 -5.71
N VAL A 623 27.50 -8.49 -4.94
CA VAL A 623 27.60 -8.60 -3.48
C VAL A 623 28.13 -9.97 -3.07
N ASN A 624 28.42 -10.13 -1.78
CA ASN A 624 28.64 -11.42 -1.14
C ASN A 624 27.54 -12.42 -1.53
N GLY A 625 27.89 -13.69 -1.61
CA GLY A 625 26.95 -14.75 -2.00
C GLY A 625 26.91 -15.10 -3.48
N ILE A 626 27.60 -14.38 -4.38
CA ILE A 626 27.65 -14.74 -5.80
C ILE A 626 28.15 -16.18 -6.00
N HIS A 627 27.48 -16.95 -6.86
CA HIS A 627 27.87 -18.32 -7.10
C HIS A 627 29.30 -18.42 -7.69
N PRO A 628 30.18 -19.31 -7.18
CA PRO A 628 31.55 -19.39 -7.65
C PRO A 628 31.70 -19.71 -9.15
N ASP A 629 30.84 -20.57 -9.71
CA ASP A 629 30.84 -20.87 -11.15
C ASP A 629 30.57 -19.61 -11.99
N THR A 630 29.60 -18.78 -11.57
CA THR A 630 29.28 -17.52 -12.24
C THR A 630 30.46 -16.55 -12.17
N ALA A 631 31.05 -16.41 -10.97
CA ALA A 631 32.20 -15.52 -10.78
C ALA A 631 33.42 -15.93 -11.63
N SER A 632 33.63 -17.24 -11.82
CA SER A 632 34.73 -17.78 -12.62
C SER A 632 34.61 -17.54 -14.14
N LEU A 633 33.48 -17.01 -14.62
CA LEU A 633 33.31 -16.65 -16.04
C LEU A 633 34.01 -15.33 -16.42
N PHE A 634 34.29 -14.47 -15.44
CA PHE A 634 34.71 -13.09 -15.66
C PHE A 634 36.18 -12.84 -15.33
N LYS A 635 36.75 -11.78 -15.90
CA LYS A 635 38.15 -11.36 -15.71
C LYS A 635 38.56 -11.25 -14.24
N GLN A 636 37.68 -10.62 -13.46
CA GLN A 636 37.88 -10.29 -12.05
C GLN A 636 36.52 -10.03 -11.40
N THR A 637 36.35 -10.50 -10.17
CA THR A 637 35.13 -10.28 -9.38
C THR A 637 35.38 -9.27 -8.27
N LEU A 638 34.50 -8.26 -8.20
CA LEU A 638 34.56 -7.11 -7.31
C LEU A 638 33.30 -7.06 -6.44
N LEU A 639 33.48 -7.18 -5.13
CA LEU A 639 32.42 -7.43 -4.17
C LEU A 639 32.23 -6.29 -3.17
N CYS A 640 30.97 -6.07 -2.79
CA CYS A 640 30.57 -5.39 -1.56
C CYS A 640 29.79 -6.37 -0.66
N PHE A 641 29.52 -5.97 0.57
CA PHE A 641 28.51 -6.62 1.38
C PHE A 641 27.11 -6.09 1.07
N LYS A 642 26.10 -6.94 1.24
CA LYS A 642 24.69 -6.59 1.23
C LYS A 642 24.18 -6.59 2.67
N ASP A 643 23.58 -5.49 3.09
CA ASP A 643 23.07 -5.37 4.46
C ASP A 643 21.93 -6.36 4.72
N GLY A 644 21.89 -6.89 5.95
CA GLY A 644 20.79 -7.74 6.41
C GLY A 644 20.94 -9.24 6.15
N GLU A 645 22.08 -9.70 5.65
CA GLU A 645 22.35 -11.13 5.40
C GLU A 645 23.27 -11.77 6.44
N ALA A 646 23.02 -13.04 6.75
CA ALA A 646 23.83 -13.87 7.63
C ALA A 646 25.27 -13.98 7.13
N SER A 647 25.46 -14.12 5.82
CA SER A 647 26.80 -14.19 5.22
C SER A 647 27.57 -12.87 5.35
N THR A 648 26.89 -11.73 5.19
CA THR A 648 27.46 -10.42 5.54
C THR A 648 27.84 -10.36 7.01
N TYR A 649 26.96 -10.75 7.93
CA TYR A 649 27.26 -10.73 9.36
C TYR A 649 28.52 -11.54 9.69
N VAL A 650 28.62 -12.78 9.18
CA VAL A 650 29.76 -13.67 9.41
C VAL A 650 31.06 -13.06 8.90
N PHE A 651 31.12 -12.71 7.61
CA PHE A 651 32.37 -12.31 6.97
C PHE A 651 32.74 -10.86 7.27
N HIS A 652 31.77 -9.95 7.42
CA HIS A 652 32.06 -8.58 7.82
C HIS A 652 32.66 -8.55 9.23
N ASN A 653 32.06 -9.23 10.21
CA ASN A 653 32.61 -9.26 11.57
C ASN A 653 33.97 -9.97 11.61
N GLY A 654 34.11 -11.10 10.90
CA GLY A 654 35.38 -11.83 10.80
C GLY A 654 36.51 -10.98 10.22
N LEU A 655 36.27 -10.33 9.08
CA LEU A 655 37.25 -9.45 8.44
C LEU A 655 37.56 -8.19 9.28
N LYS A 656 36.55 -7.63 9.95
CA LYS A 656 36.72 -6.48 10.86
C LYS A 656 37.63 -6.82 12.05
N LYS A 657 37.50 -8.02 12.64
CA LYS A 657 38.42 -8.51 13.68
C LYS A 657 39.88 -8.57 13.21
N HIS A 658 40.10 -8.66 11.89
CA HIS A 658 41.41 -8.66 11.25
C HIS A 658 41.82 -7.30 10.65
N GLY A 659 41.08 -6.22 10.94
CA GLY A 659 41.43 -4.86 10.53
C GLY A 659 40.91 -4.41 9.16
N PHE A 660 40.06 -5.21 8.51
CA PHE A 660 39.47 -4.85 7.22
C PHE A 660 38.05 -4.31 7.39
N GLN A 661 37.77 -3.15 6.83
CA GLN A 661 36.44 -2.55 6.85
C GLN A 661 35.86 -2.55 5.44
N ILE A 662 34.95 -3.47 5.19
CA ILE A 662 34.35 -3.68 3.86
C ILE A 662 33.09 -2.82 3.70
N ALA A 663 32.90 -2.29 2.50
CA ALA A 663 31.70 -1.55 2.16
C ALA A 663 30.44 -2.43 2.18
N SER A 664 29.34 -1.89 2.70
CA SER A 664 28.02 -2.53 2.64
C SER A 664 26.99 -1.65 1.94
N LEU A 665 26.02 -2.29 1.28
CA LEU A 665 24.99 -1.69 0.46
C LEU A 665 23.60 -1.94 1.06
N ALA A 666 22.88 -0.85 1.37
CA ALA A 666 21.58 -0.89 2.03
C ALA A 666 20.39 -0.99 1.06
N TYR A 667 20.57 -0.59 -0.21
CA TYR A 667 19.50 -0.47 -1.22
C TYR A 667 19.81 -1.27 -2.48
N ALA A 668 20.50 -2.40 -2.35
CA ALA A 668 20.98 -3.19 -3.49
C ALA A 668 19.92 -4.12 -4.14
N TYR A 669 18.68 -4.12 -3.67
CA TYR A 669 17.61 -5.05 -4.07
C TYR A 669 16.35 -4.25 -4.50
N PRO A 670 15.31 -4.87 -5.12
CA PRO A 670 15.20 -6.26 -5.54
C PRO A 670 15.85 -6.55 -6.91
N THR A 671 16.22 -5.54 -7.70
CA THR A 671 16.79 -5.76 -9.05
C THR A 671 18.30 -5.53 -9.11
N VAL A 672 18.94 -6.09 -10.15
CA VAL A 672 20.37 -5.84 -10.42
C VAL A 672 20.66 -4.35 -10.67
N THR A 673 19.69 -3.59 -11.18
CA THR A 673 19.87 -2.14 -11.35
C THR A 673 19.92 -1.41 -10.00
N ASN A 674 19.16 -1.87 -8.99
CA ASN A 674 19.30 -1.34 -7.61
C ASN A 674 20.71 -1.57 -7.07
N LEU A 675 21.24 -2.78 -7.24
CA LEU A 675 22.63 -3.12 -6.90
C LEU A 675 23.60 -2.15 -7.56
N VAL A 676 23.55 -2.04 -8.88
CA VAL A 676 24.49 -1.21 -9.65
C VAL A 676 24.42 0.26 -9.24
N MET A 677 23.22 0.81 -9.06
CA MET A 677 23.07 2.19 -8.61
C MET A 677 23.66 2.41 -7.22
N ASN A 678 23.39 1.52 -6.26
CA ASN A 678 23.95 1.65 -4.92
C ASN A 678 25.48 1.49 -4.91
N TYR A 679 26.01 0.60 -5.75
CA TYR A 679 27.44 0.34 -5.91
C TYR A 679 28.18 1.55 -6.53
N ILE A 680 27.67 2.09 -7.63
CA ILE A 680 28.22 3.26 -8.34
C ILE A 680 28.23 4.49 -7.43
N ILE A 681 27.11 4.72 -6.72
CA ILE A 681 27.02 5.79 -5.71
C ILE A 681 28.05 5.59 -4.61
N LYS A 682 28.27 4.35 -4.15
CA LYS A 682 29.31 4.05 -3.15
C LYS A 682 30.71 4.38 -3.69
N LEU A 683 31.05 3.94 -4.91
CA LEU A 683 32.32 4.23 -5.61
C LEU A 683 32.57 5.72 -5.85
N GLY A 684 31.52 6.55 -5.75
CA GLY A 684 31.61 7.99 -5.91
C GLY A 684 31.63 8.49 -7.35
N LEU A 685 31.08 7.68 -8.24
CA LEU A 685 30.76 8.08 -9.60
C LEU A 685 29.49 8.94 -9.56
N THR A 686 29.54 10.13 -10.17
CA THR A 686 28.47 11.14 -9.99
C THR A 686 27.63 11.40 -11.22
N GLN A 687 28.10 11.05 -12.42
CA GLN A 687 27.37 11.27 -13.66
C GLN A 687 26.90 9.94 -14.26
N ILE A 688 25.60 9.70 -14.21
CA ILE A 688 24.99 8.38 -14.43
C ILE A 688 23.85 8.50 -15.45
N TYR A 689 23.82 7.61 -16.43
CA TYR A 689 22.79 7.53 -17.47
C TYR A 689 22.14 6.15 -17.45
N LEU A 690 20.81 6.11 -17.36
CA LEU A 690 20.04 4.86 -17.26
C LEU A 690 19.46 4.48 -18.63
N PHE A 691 19.88 3.34 -19.16
CA PHE A 691 19.37 2.77 -20.43
C PHE A 691 18.69 1.43 -20.16
N GLY A 692 17.49 1.20 -20.72
CA GLY A 692 16.75 -0.04 -20.50
C GLY A 692 16.36 -0.29 -19.03
N VAL A 693 16.27 0.75 -18.20
CA VAL A 693 15.82 0.69 -16.80
C VAL A 693 14.35 1.09 -16.74
N ASP A 694 13.51 0.30 -17.42
CA ASP A 694 12.13 0.70 -17.68
C ASP A 694 11.27 0.60 -16.41
N LEU A 695 11.47 -0.45 -15.60
CA LEU A 695 10.70 -0.75 -14.38
C LEU A 695 9.17 -0.63 -14.58
N GLY A 696 8.71 -0.90 -15.80
CA GLY A 696 7.34 -0.74 -16.24
C GLY A 696 7.22 -1.11 -17.71
N PHE A 697 5.99 -1.10 -18.19
CA PHE A 697 5.59 -1.58 -19.49
C PHE A 697 4.71 -0.53 -20.17
N ILE A 698 5.03 -0.22 -21.43
CA ILE A 698 4.15 0.53 -22.33
C ILE A 698 3.00 -0.38 -22.79
N ASP A 699 3.34 -1.63 -23.08
CA ASP A 699 2.45 -2.71 -23.48
C ASP A 699 2.74 -3.91 -22.57
N ILE A 700 1.71 -4.44 -21.90
CA ILE A 700 1.79 -5.56 -20.97
C ILE A 700 2.26 -6.85 -21.69
N THR A 701 2.40 -6.86 -23.01
CA THR A 701 2.97 -8.02 -23.74
C THR A 701 4.47 -7.89 -24.04
N LYS A 702 5.13 -6.81 -23.61
CA LYS A 702 6.56 -6.56 -23.89
C LYS A 702 7.32 -6.24 -22.59
N HIS A 703 7.84 -7.27 -21.92
CA HIS A 703 8.49 -7.12 -20.61
C HIS A 703 10.03 -7.05 -20.63
N HIS A 704 10.67 -7.49 -21.72
CA HIS A 704 12.13 -7.51 -21.91
C HIS A 704 12.50 -7.08 -23.33
N SER A 705 13.77 -6.68 -23.56
CA SER A 705 14.32 -6.51 -24.91
C SER A 705 14.07 -7.77 -25.77
N SER A 706 13.75 -7.56 -27.05
CA SER A 706 13.53 -8.62 -28.04
C SER A 706 14.76 -9.51 -28.26
N HIS A 707 15.94 -9.04 -27.85
CA HIS A 707 17.20 -9.77 -27.95
C HIS A 707 17.57 -10.57 -26.69
N SER A 708 16.76 -10.46 -25.62
CA SER A 708 16.99 -11.11 -24.33
C SER A 708 16.90 -12.65 -24.40
N ALA A 709 17.36 -13.32 -23.33
CA ALA A 709 17.31 -14.78 -23.24
C ALA A 709 15.91 -15.36 -22.96
N TYR A 710 14.90 -14.50 -22.73
CA TYR A 710 13.52 -14.90 -22.47
C TYR A 710 12.68 -15.10 -23.75
N PHE A 711 13.26 -14.86 -24.93
CA PHE A 711 12.63 -15.11 -26.23
C PHE A 711 13.33 -16.27 -26.96
N LYS A 712 12.52 -17.16 -27.52
CA LYS A 712 13.00 -18.24 -28.40
C LYS A 712 13.44 -17.69 -29.77
N PRO A 713 14.21 -18.45 -30.58
CA PRO A 713 14.62 -18.03 -31.93
C PRO A 713 13.45 -17.69 -32.87
N ASP A 714 12.25 -18.19 -32.59
CA ASP A 714 11.00 -17.92 -33.33
C ASP A 714 10.24 -16.67 -32.84
N GLY A 715 10.77 -15.95 -31.83
CA GLY A 715 10.16 -14.75 -31.25
C GLY A 715 9.08 -15.01 -30.20
N SER A 716 8.76 -16.28 -29.89
CA SER A 716 7.80 -16.61 -28.83
C SER A 716 8.40 -16.51 -27.43
N GLU A 717 7.62 -16.02 -26.46
CA GLU A 717 8.03 -15.91 -25.05
C GLU A 717 8.20 -17.29 -24.41
N VAL A 718 9.23 -17.45 -23.59
CA VAL A 718 9.42 -18.65 -22.76
C VAL A 718 8.36 -18.72 -21.63
N TYR A 719 7.67 -17.61 -21.32
CA TYR A 719 6.75 -17.49 -20.19
C TYR A 719 5.64 -16.45 -20.44
N ASN A 720 4.36 -16.86 -20.46
CA ASN A 720 3.22 -15.95 -20.61
C ASN A 720 2.96 -15.19 -19.28
N TYR A 721 3.32 -13.91 -19.24
CA TYR A 721 3.34 -13.07 -18.05
C TYR A 721 1.95 -12.50 -17.68
N GLN A 722 1.15 -12.13 -18.69
CA GLN A 722 -0.16 -11.46 -18.53
C GLN A 722 -1.18 -12.35 -17.80
N TRP A 723 -1.14 -13.66 -18.04
CA TRP A 723 -2.02 -14.64 -17.38
C TRP A 723 -1.73 -14.82 -15.87
N LYS A 724 -0.52 -14.51 -15.40
CA LYS A 724 -0.09 -14.76 -14.00
C LYS A 724 -0.04 -13.55 -13.09
N HIS A 725 0.12 -12.33 -13.65
CA HIS A 725 0.44 -11.13 -12.86
C HIS A 725 -0.58 -9.98 -12.98
N GLY A 726 -1.65 -10.15 -13.77
CA GLY A 726 -2.70 -9.13 -13.94
C GLY A 726 -2.31 -7.94 -14.84
N GLY A 727 -3.18 -6.93 -14.92
CA GLY A 727 -3.08 -5.79 -15.85
C GLY A 727 -2.06 -4.69 -15.51
N GLY A 728 -1.25 -4.85 -14.46
CA GLY A 728 -0.29 -3.83 -14.00
C GLY A 728 -0.93 -2.61 -13.33
N VAL A 729 -0.16 -1.91 -12.49
CA VAL A 729 -0.57 -0.67 -11.79
C VAL A 729 -0.15 0.55 -12.61
N PRO A 730 -1.03 1.53 -12.88
CA PRO A 730 -0.66 2.75 -13.59
C PRO A 730 0.39 3.57 -12.81
N ALA A 731 1.42 4.05 -13.51
CA ALA A 731 2.48 4.90 -12.96
C ALA A 731 2.88 6.01 -13.97
N PRO A 732 3.36 7.17 -13.52
CA PRO A 732 3.87 8.20 -14.41
C PRO A 732 5.07 7.70 -15.23
N GLY A 733 5.07 7.94 -16.54
CA GLY A 733 6.18 7.59 -17.43
C GLY A 733 7.31 8.64 -17.44
N ASN A 734 8.50 8.22 -17.84
CA ASN A 734 9.67 9.10 -17.98
C ASN A 734 9.51 10.08 -19.16
N PHE A 735 9.06 9.57 -20.32
CA PHE A 735 8.75 10.38 -21.51
C PHE A 735 7.25 10.41 -21.84
N ARG A 736 6.43 9.72 -21.05
CA ARG A 736 4.99 9.51 -21.31
C ARG A 736 4.16 9.95 -20.11
N PRO A 737 2.91 10.39 -20.31
CA PRO A 737 2.03 10.70 -19.19
C PRO A 737 1.79 9.49 -18.26
N LEU A 738 1.67 8.30 -18.84
CA LEU A 738 1.32 7.06 -18.13
C LEU A 738 2.04 5.84 -18.73
N VAL A 739 2.44 4.92 -17.86
CA VAL A 739 2.90 3.55 -18.14
C VAL A 739 2.32 2.59 -17.09
N TYR A 740 2.42 1.28 -17.29
CA TYR A 740 2.02 0.29 -16.29
C TYR A 740 3.25 -0.29 -15.56
N THR A 741 3.12 -0.66 -14.29
CA THR A 741 4.19 -1.31 -13.51
C THR A 741 3.64 -2.45 -12.66
N LYS A 742 4.48 -3.07 -11.84
CA LYS A 742 4.13 -4.13 -10.89
C LYS A 742 4.72 -3.84 -9.53
N ALA A 743 4.23 -4.50 -8.48
CA ALA A 743 4.66 -4.26 -7.11
C ALA A 743 6.19 -4.38 -6.94
N GLU A 744 6.84 -5.40 -7.51
CA GLU A 744 8.28 -5.58 -7.36
C GLU A 744 9.09 -4.48 -8.08
N PHE A 745 8.58 -3.99 -9.21
CA PHE A 745 9.21 -2.88 -9.94
C PHE A 745 8.98 -1.54 -9.25
N ASP A 746 7.83 -1.35 -8.61
CA ASP A 746 7.57 -0.14 -7.83
C ASP A 746 8.45 -0.08 -6.58
N VAL A 747 8.63 -1.20 -5.86
CA VAL A 747 9.61 -1.32 -4.77
C VAL A 747 11.02 -1.00 -5.28
N SER A 748 11.40 -1.56 -6.44
CA SER A 748 12.68 -1.24 -7.10
C SER A 748 12.84 0.25 -7.39
N ARG A 749 11.83 0.87 -8.00
CA ARG A 749 11.80 2.31 -8.29
C ARG A 749 12.00 3.12 -7.02
N LYS A 750 11.21 2.85 -5.98
CA LYS A 750 11.28 3.58 -4.71
C LYS A 750 12.66 3.43 -4.02
N LEU A 751 13.27 2.25 -4.06
CA LEU A 751 14.62 2.05 -3.51
C LEU A 751 15.71 2.75 -4.32
N LEU A 752 15.57 2.87 -5.65
CA LEU A 752 16.45 3.72 -6.47
C LEU A 752 16.35 5.19 -6.05
N GLU A 753 15.12 5.69 -5.90
CA GLU A 753 14.84 7.07 -5.48
C GLU A 753 15.47 7.35 -4.11
N GLN A 754 15.35 6.41 -3.17
CA GLN A 754 15.99 6.52 -1.85
C GLN A 754 17.52 6.50 -1.93
N ALA A 755 18.11 5.64 -2.74
CA ALA A 755 19.56 5.58 -2.92
C ALA A 755 20.11 6.91 -3.47
N ILE A 756 19.41 7.52 -4.42
CA ILE A 756 19.76 8.84 -4.97
C ILE A 756 19.60 9.92 -3.90
N GLN A 757 18.45 9.96 -3.21
CA GLN A 757 18.17 10.96 -2.19
C GLN A 757 19.17 10.91 -1.02
N LYS A 758 19.55 9.71 -0.59
CA LYS A 758 20.45 9.48 0.57
C LYS A 758 21.93 9.42 0.18
N ALA A 759 22.30 9.75 -1.06
CA ALA A 759 23.69 9.69 -1.52
C ALA A 759 24.64 10.62 -0.75
N GLY A 760 24.12 11.64 -0.06
CA GLY A 760 24.92 12.58 0.75
C GLY A 760 25.80 13.53 -0.08
N ARG A 761 25.65 13.52 -1.40
CA ARG A 761 26.37 14.37 -2.36
C ARG A 761 25.49 14.68 -3.57
N LYS A 762 25.86 15.70 -4.35
CA LYS A 762 25.20 16.00 -5.62
C LYS A 762 25.48 14.89 -6.63
N LEU A 763 24.42 14.33 -7.20
CA LEU A 763 24.47 13.37 -8.30
C LEU A 763 23.78 13.95 -9.52
N GLU A 764 24.29 13.61 -10.71
CA GLU A 764 23.68 13.89 -12.00
C GLU A 764 23.20 12.57 -12.58
N VAL A 765 21.93 12.23 -12.36
CA VAL A 765 21.33 10.98 -12.84
C VAL A 765 20.33 11.29 -13.94
N TYR A 766 20.57 10.76 -15.13
CA TYR A 766 19.74 10.96 -16.30
C TYR A 766 18.99 9.68 -16.66
N ASN A 767 17.67 9.74 -16.71
CA ASN A 767 16.86 8.61 -17.15
C ASN A 767 16.64 8.67 -18.66
N CYS A 768 17.29 7.77 -19.38
CA CYS A 768 17.21 7.65 -20.84
C CYS A 768 16.24 6.56 -21.29
N SER A 769 15.56 5.91 -20.35
CA SER A 769 14.68 4.78 -20.59
C SER A 769 13.23 5.23 -20.80
N ASP A 770 12.51 4.62 -21.74
CA ASP A 770 11.07 4.87 -21.99
C ASP A 770 10.20 3.98 -21.09
N GLY A 771 10.35 4.16 -19.78
CA GLY A 771 9.64 3.42 -18.74
C GLY A 771 9.05 4.34 -17.66
N VAL A 772 9.04 3.88 -16.41
CA VAL A 772 8.55 4.69 -15.28
C VAL A 772 9.43 5.89 -15.02
N LYS A 773 8.82 6.98 -14.55
CA LYS A 773 9.54 8.13 -14.02
C LYS A 773 10.18 7.76 -12.68
N ILE A 774 11.48 8.07 -12.53
CA ILE A 774 12.23 7.84 -11.30
C ILE A 774 12.56 9.19 -10.67
N LYS A 775 12.07 9.45 -9.46
CA LYS A 775 12.34 10.68 -8.72
C LYS A 775 13.84 10.84 -8.44
N GLY A 776 14.36 12.06 -8.58
CA GLY A 776 15.79 12.34 -8.45
C GLY A 776 16.60 12.11 -9.73
N THR A 777 15.93 11.74 -10.83
CA THR A 777 16.54 11.67 -12.17
C THR A 777 16.01 12.78 -13.08
N VAL A 778 16.78 13.11 -14.12
CA VAL A 778 16.38 14.02 -15.21
C VAL A 778 16.07 13.20 -16.46
N SER A 779 14.87 13.34 -17.02
CA SER A 779 14.50 12.70 -18.29
C SER A 779 15.35 13.26 -19.43
N LEU A 780 16.11 12.41 -20.11
CA LEU A 780 17.02 12.82 -21.18
C LEU A 780 17.03 11.78 -22.28
N LYS A 781 16.68 12.17 -23.51
CA LYS A 781 16.78 11.25 -24.64
C LYS A 781 18.24 10.99 -25.02
N PRO A 782 18.61 9.78 -25.49
CA PRO A 782 19.97 9.45 -25.87
C PRO A 782 20.61 10.46 -26.83
N GLU A 783 19.88 10.92 -27.84
CA GLU A 783 20.36 11.89 -28.85
C GLU A 783 20.72 13.28 -28.28
N ASN A 784 20.31 13.59 -27.05
CA ASN A 784 20.59 14.87 -26.40
C ASN A 784 21.75 14.81 -25.39
N ILE A 785 22.39 13.64 -25.24
CA ILE A 785 23.51 13.47 -24.32
C ILE A 785 24.76 14.11 -24.93
N LEU A 786 25.39 15.01 -24.16
CA LEU A 786 26.65 15.66 -24.51
C LEU A 786 27.75 15.20 -23.56
N LEU A 787 28.67 14.37 -24.05
CA LEU A 787 29.81 13.88 -23.27
C LEU A 787 30.97 14.88 -23.39
N THR A 788 31.28 15.57 -22.29
CA THR A 788 32.34 16.59 -22.25
C THR A 788 33.68 16.07 -21.73
N THR A 789 33.69 14.87 -21.15
CA THR A 789 34.86 14.31 -20.47
C THR A 789 35.47 13.20 -21.31
N PHE A 790 36.77 13.30 -21.58
CA PHE A 790 37.56 12.25 -22.21
C PHE A 790 38.73 11.88 -21.30
N VAL A 791 38.84 10.59 -20.96
CA VAL A 791 39.95 10.06 -20.15
C VAL A 791 40.83 9.17 -21.04
N PRO A 792 42.09 9.57 -21.30
CA PRO A 792 43.03 8.73 -22.03
C PRO A 792 43.29 7.42 -21.29
N ASP A 793 43.42 6.31 -22.03
CA ASP A 793 43.69 4.98 -21.49
C ASP A 793 42.70 4.57 -20.37
N LYS A 794 41.42 4.47 -20.76
CA LYS A 794 40.29 4.17 -19.87
C LYS A 794 40.53 2.92 -19.03
N GLU A 795 41.04 1.84 -19.64
CA GLU A 795 41.24 0.56 -18.96
C GLU A 795 42.34 0.64 -17.89
N LEU A 796 43.48 1.28 -18.19
CA LEU A 796 44.52 1.50 -17.17
C LEU A 796 44.01 2.37 -16.03
N THR A 797 43.25 3.42 -16.36
CA THR A 797 42.64 4.31 -15.36
C THR A 797 41.66 3.55 -14.46
N LEU A 798 40.81 2.69 -15.03
CA LEU A 798 39.90 1.85 -14.25
C LEU A 798 40.66 0.84 -13.38
N GLN A 799 41.71 0.21 -13.90
CA GLN A 799 42.51 -0.73 -13.12
C GLN A 799 43.20 -0.06 -11.92
N ASN A 800 43.74 1.14 -12.10
CA ASN A 800 44.34 1.91 -11.01
C ASN A 800 43.30 2.32 -9.96
N PHE A 801 42.10 2.73 -10.41
CA PHE A 801 41.00 3.04 -9.52
C PHE A 801 40.59 1.83 -8.67
N ILE A 802 40.44 0.65 -9.29
CA ILE A 802 40.11 -0.61 -8.60
C ILE A 802 41.19 -0.95 -7.56
N ASN A 803 42.46 -0.89 -7.95
CA ASN A 803 43.57 -1.18 -7.03
C ASN A 803 43.60 -0.23 -5.81
N GLN A 804 43.12 1.01 -5.99
CA GLN A 804 43.00 2.00 -4.92
C GLN A 804 41.82 1.71 -3.97
N VAL A 805 40.64 1.42 -4.51
CA VAL A 805 39.39 1.38 -3.73
C VAL A 805 39.05 0.00 -3.16
N TYR A 806 39.65 -1.08 -3.67
CA TYR A 806 39.47 -2.44 -3.14
C TYR A 806 40.64 -2.87 -2.26
N TYR A 807 40.38 -3.85 -1.39
CA TYR A 807 41.46 -4.58 -0.72
C TYR A 807 42.10 -5.59 -1.70
N PRO A 808 43.40 -5.87 -1.59
CA PRO A 808 44.02 -7.03 -2.22
C PRO A 808 43.34 -8.34 -1.80
N ALA A 809 43.61 -9.43 -2.51
CA ALA A 809 43.04 -10.75 -2.21
C ALA A 809 43.26 -11.16 -0.73
N LEU A 810 42.19 -11.60 -0.07
CA LEU A 810 42.16 -11.91 1.37
C LEU A 810 42.09 -13.43 1.64
N CYS A 811 42.64 -14.26 0.75
CA CYS A 811 42.42 -15.71 0.71
C CYS A 811 42.68 -16.43 2.05
N GLU A 812 43.69 -15.99 2.81
CA GLU A 812 44.08 -16.60 4.07
C GLU A 812 43.02 -16.44 5.19
N TYR A 813 42.10 -15.49 5.05
CA TYR A 813 41.08 -15.19 6.06
C TYR A 813 39.82 -16.05 5.91
N ALA A 814 39.61 -16.70 4.76
CA ALA A 814 38.44 -17.56 4.54
C ALA A 814 38.36 -18.66 5.62
N ASP A 815 39.44 -19.43 5.77
CA ASP A 815 39.53 -20.50 6.77
C ASP A 815 39.56 -19.94 8.19
N LYS A 816 40.31 -18.86 8.44
CA LYS A 816 40.44 -18.25 9.78
C LYS A 816 39.10 -17.73 10.31
N ILE A 817 38.25 -17.19 9.45
CA ILE A 817 36.91 -16.73 9.83
C ILE A 817 36.01 -17.94 10.07
N TYR A 818 36.00 -18.90 9.14
CA TYR A 818 35.10 -20.04 9.22
C TYR A 818 35.40 -20.98 10.40
N GLN A 819 36.68 -21.20 10.72
CA GLN A 819 37.13 -22.04 11.84
C GLN A 819 36.85 -21.42 13.22
N GLN A 820 36.38 -20.16 13.30
CA GLN A 820 35.90 -19.59 14.57
C GLN A 820 34.60 -20.23 15.03
N PHE A 821 33.80 -20.78 14.11
CA PHE A 821 32.56 -21.48 14.43
C PHE A 821 32.85 -22.90 14.89
N SER A 822 32.33 -23.26 16.06
CA SER A 822 32.52 -24.58 16.64
C SER A 822 31.43 -25.54 16.17
N VAL A 823 31.83 -26.60 15.47
CA VAL A 823 30.95 -27.70 15.07
C VAL A 823 30.32 -28.37 16.30
N ASP A 824 31.07 -28.52 17.39
CA ASP A 824 30.56 -29.11 18.64
C ASP A 824 29.50 -28.22 19.28
N LYS A 825 29.67 -26.90 19.27
CA LYS A 825 28.64 -25.96 19.73
C LYS A 825 27.39 -25.99 18.85
N PHE A 826 27.57 -26.08 17.53
CA PHE A 826 26.44 -26.23 16.61
C PHE A 826 25.66 -27.51 16.92
N ARG A 827 26.34 -28.66 17.00
CA ARG A 827 25.73 -29.96 17.38
C ARG A 827 25.03 -29.91 18.74
N SER A 828 25.68 -29.34 19.76
CA SER A 828 25.08 -29.25 21.09
C SER A 828 23.83 -28.37 21.10
N THR A 829 23.84 -27.28 20.34
CA THR A 829 22.69 -26.38 20.19
C THR A 829 21.56 -27.04 19.41
N MET A 830 21.85 -27.73 18.31
CA MET A 830 20.84 -28.48 17.55
C MET A 830 20.22 -29.60 18.38
N LYS A 831 21.01 -30.27 19.22
CA LYS A 831 20.50 -31.25 20.19
C LYS A 831 19.62 -30.60 21.27
N GLU A 832 20.03 -29.46 21.83
CA GLU A 832 19.23 -28.66 22.77
C GLU A 832 17.90 -28.24 22.12
N TRP A 833 17.92 -27.77 20.87
CA TRP A 833 16.73 -27.34 20.14
C TRP A 833 15.80 -28.51 19.84
N GLN A 834 16.32 -29.63 19.33
CA GLN A 834 15.50 -30.81 19.03
C GLN A 834 14.84 -31.38 20.29
N ALA A 835 15.55 -31.43 21.42
CA ALA A 835 15.00 -31.85 22.70
C ALA A 835 13.91 -30.88 23.19
N LEU A 836 14.13 -29.57 23.00
CA LEU A 836 13.17 -28.53 23.39
C LEU A 836 11.82 -28.69 22.69
N ILE A 837 11.82 -29.18 21.45
CA ILE A 837 10.61 -29.32 20.65
C ILE A 837 10.12 -30.75 20.51
N GLU A 838 10.67 -31.71 21.26
CA GLU A 838 10.43 -33.15 21.06
C GLU A 838 8.98 -33.57 21.35
N TYR A 839 8.33 -32.91 22.30
CA TYR A 839 6.99 -33.26 22.78
C TYR A 839 5.89 -32.49 22.04
N ASP A 840 4.74 -33.14 21.92
CA ASP A 840 3.52 -32.52 21.40
C ASP A 840 2.84 -31.70 22.50
N VAL A 841 2.16 -30.63 22.09
CA VAL A 841 1.42 -29.76 23.03
C VAL A 841 -0.03 -30.20 23.09
N GLU A 842 -0.65 -30.01 24.25
CA GLU A 842 -2.07 -30.29 24.53
C GLU A 842 -2.86 -29.00 24.74
N THR A 843 -2.21 -27.90 25.13
CA THR A 843 -2.87 -26.62 25.44
C THR A 843 -2.23 -25.42 24.74
N ALA A 844 -2.97 -24.31 24.67
CA ALA A 844 -2.49 -23.05 24.13
C ALA A 844 -1.28 -22.50 24.91
N GLU A 845 -1.25 -22.68 26.23
CA GLU A 845 -0.16 -22.25 27.10
C GLU A 845 1.13 -23.02 26.77
N GLN A 846 1.03 -24.34 26.63
CA GLN A 846 2.17 -25.18 26.23
C GLN A 846 2.69 -24.78 24.83
N ALA A 847 1.78 -24.50 23.89
CA ALA A 847 2.13 -24.01 22.56
C ALA A 847 2.89 -22.67 22.61
N LYS A 848 2.36 -21.69 23.36
CA LYS A 848 2.99 -20.37 23.55
C LYS A 848 4.35 -20.49 24.24
N GLU A 849 4.47 -21.33 25.27
CA GLU A 849 5.72 -21.58 25.97
C GLU A 849 6.77 -22.22 25.06
N LEU A 850 6.38 -23.21 24.26
CA LEU A 850 7.28 -23.87 23.30
C LEU A 850 7.82 -22.87 22.26
N ILE A 851 6.96 -22.00 21.69
CA ILE A 851 7.39 -20.93 20.77
C ILE A 851 8.36 -19.97 21.47
N LYS A 852 8.01 -19.51 22.67
CA LYS A 852 8.86 -18.60 23.47
C LYS A 852 10.23 -19.22 23.75
N ASN A 853 10.30 -20.49 24.11
CA ASN A 853 11.56 -21.14 24.44
C ASN A 853 12.45 -21.31 23.20
N GLN A 854 11.87 -21.60 22.03
CA GLN A 854 12.63 -21.62 20.77
C GLN A 854 13.23 -20.23 20.46
N TRP A 855 12.44 -19.16 20.66
CA TRP A 855 12.92 -17.79 20.49
C TRP A 855 14.05 -17.44 21.47
N LEU A 856 13.91 -17.82 22.74
CA LEU A 856 14.95 -17.63 23.75
C LEU A 856 16.25 -18.37 23.41
N LEU A 857 16.15 -19.61 22.90
CA LEU A 857 17.29 -20.35 22.39
C LEU A 857 17.96 -19.60 21.24
N MET A 858 17.20 -19.15 20.24
CA MET A 858 17.74 -18.38 19.13
C MET A 858 18.45 -17.10 19.59
N ARG A 859 17.86 -16.33 20.51
CA ARG A 859 18.50 -15.14 21.09
C ARG A 859 19.79 -15.47 21.84
N LYS A 860 19.81 -16.55 22.62
CA LYS A 860 21.01 -17.05 23.31
C LYS A 860 22.12 -17.39 22.31
N THR A 861 21.78 -17.99 21.17
CA THR A 861 22.76 -18.33 20.12
C THR A 861 23.24 -17.11 19.35
N ALA A 862 22.41 -16.07 19.18
CA ALA A 862 22.75 -14.84 18.46
C ALA A 862 23.91 -14.05 19.10
N VAL A 863 24.14 -14.23 20.40
CA VAL A 863 25.20 -13.56 21.16
C VAL A 863 26.46 -14.41 21.32
N ASP A 864 26.44 -15.68 20.95
CA ASP A 864 27.62 -16.56 20.96
C ASP A 864 28.32 -16.50 19.60
N ASP A 865 29.43 -15.76 19.53
CA ASP A 865 30.16 -15.52 18.29
C ASP A 865 30.84 -16.76 17.69
N LYS A 866 30.83 -17.89 18.40
CA LYS A 866 31.31 -19.20 17.91
C LYS A 866 30.17 -20.12 17.45
N ASN A 867 28.92 -19.69 17.55
CA ASN A 867 27.76 -20.51 17.23
C ASN A 867 27.08 -20.01 15.95
N ILE A 868 27.09 -20.84 14.90
CA ILE A 868 26.53 -20.47 13.59
C ILE A 868 25.02 -20.71 13.50
N THR A 869 24.41 -21.36 14.49
CA THR A 869 22.99 -21.79 14.46
C THR A 869 22.04 -20.63 14.16
N PHE A 870 22.26 -19.47 14.80
CA PHE A 870 21.45 -18.28 14.56
C PHE A 870 21.54 -17.83 13.10
N CYS A 871 22.75 -17.76 12.55
CA CYS A 871 22.99 -17.34 11.17
C CYS A 871 22.27 -18.26 10.16
N LEU A 872 22.25 -19.57 10.42
CA LEU A 872 21.65 -20.54 9.51
C LEU A 872 20.12 -20.60 9.61
N PHE A 873 19.56 -20.58 10.82
CA PHE A 873 18.14 -20.94 11.02
C PHE A 873 17.23 -19.77 11.36
N HIS A 874 17.74 -18.55 11.58
CA HIS A 874 16.93 -17.42 12.03
C HIS A 874 15.72 -17.11 11.13
N GLY A 875 15.92 -16.99 9.81
CA GLY A 875 14.80 -16.65 8.91
C GLY A 875 13.73 -17.73 8.85
N SER A 876 14.13 -19.00 8.76
CA SER A 876 13.18 -20.12 8.73
C SER A 876 12.49 -20.36 10.07
N SER A 877 13.19 -20.13 11.18
CA SER A 877 12.61 -20.15 12.53
C SER A 877 11.60 -19.03 12.72
N ASN A 878 11.86 -17.83 12.22
CA ASN A 878 10.90 -16.72 12.25
C ASN A 878 9.64 -17.03 11.43
N TYR A 879 9.81 -17.63 10.24
CA TYR A 879 8.68 -18.05 9.41
C TYR A 879 7.80 -19.07 10.14
N ILE A 880 8.40 -20.12 10.68
CA ILE A 880 7.67 -21.15 11.43
C ILE A 880 7.06 -20.58 12.71
N SER A 881 7.76 -19.72 13.44
CA SER A 881 7.23 -19.06 14.64
C SER A 881 6.01 -18.19 14.32
N GLY A 882 5.99 -17.53 13.15
CA GLY A 882 4.81 -16.82 12.67
C GLY A 882 3.61 -17.74 12.46
N ILE A 883 3.83 -18.90 11.82
CA ILE A 883 2.78 -19.91 11.60
C ILE A 883 2.29 -20.51 12.93
N LEU A 884 3.22 -20.94 13.79
CA LEU A 884 2.91 -21.57 15.07
C LEU A 884 2.18 -20.60 16.00
N THR A 885 2.63 -19.34 16.11
CA THR A 885 1.95 -18.30 16.91
C THR A 885 0.51 -18.14 16.46
N LYS A 886 0.28 -18.13 15.15
CA LYS A 886 -1.05 -17.97 14.56
C LYS A 886 -1.96 -19.17 14.86
N ILE A 887 -1.45 -20.39 14.77
CA ILE A 887 -2.21 -21.59 15.13
C ILE A 887 -2.49 -21.59 16.64
N ALA A 888 -1.47 -21.28 17.47
CA ALA A 888 -1.58 -21.25 18.92
C ALA A 888 -2.58 -20.21 19.43
N ALA A 889 -2.69 -19.05 18.78
CA ALA A 889 -3.66 -18.02 19.13
C ALA A 889 -5.13 -18.46 18.94
N ASN A 890 -5.37 -19.53 18.19
CA ASN A 890 -6.69 -20.07 17.89
C ASN A 890 -6.99 -21.39 18.62
N ILE A 891 -6.06 -21.91 19.42
CA ILE A 891 -6.33 -23.04 20.30
C ILE A 891 -7.29 -22.57 21.40
N ARG A 892 -8.48 -23.17 21.45
CA ARG A 892 -9.49 -22.97 22.50
C ARG A 892 -9.55 -24.21 23.39
N ASP A 893 -10.09 -24.07 24.59
CA ASP A 893 -10.25 -25.18 25.55
C ASP A 893 -11.07 -26.37 25.00
N ASP A 894 -11.77 -26.19 23.87
CA ASP A 894 -12.59 -27.18 23.16
C ASP A 894 -12.15 -27.48 21.70
N GLY A 895 -10.91 -27.16 21.29
CA GLY A 895 -10.47 -27.22 19.89
C GLY A 895 -9.43 -28.30 19.54
N ASP A 896 -9.85 -29.54 19.28
CA ASP A 896 -8.98 -30.68 18.91
C ASP A 896 -8.21 -30.43 17.58
N GLU A 897 -8.76 -29.64 16.65
CA GLU A 897 -8.18 -29.43 15.32
C GLU A 897 -6.98 -28.46 15.29
N PHE A 898 -6.99 -27.37 16.07
CA PHE A 898 -5.86 -26.42 16.12
C PHE A 898 -4.66 -27.02 16.85
N VAL A 899 -4.87 -27.77 17.93
CA VAL A 899 -3.82 -28.52 18.63
C VAL A 899 -3.22 -29.58 17.69
N THR A 900 -4.08 -30.36 17.01
CA THR A 900 -3.64 -31.35 16.00
C THR A 900 -2.81 -30.70 14.90
N THR A 901 -3.29 -29.58 14.35
CA THR A 901 -2.57 -28.84 13.29
C THR A 901 -1.24 -28.29 13.81
N PHE A 902 -1.20 -27.75 15.03
CA PHE A 902 0.04 -27.26 15.66
C PHE A 902 1.08 -28.38 15.75
N ASN A 903 0.68 -29.55 16.26
CA ASN A 903 1.57 -30.71 16.38
C ASN A 903 2.02 -31.25 15.01
N GLN A 904 1.15 -31.23 13.99
CA GLN A 904 1.54 -31.58 12.61
C GLN A 904 2.57 -30.61 12.01
N VAL A 905 2.40 -29.30 12.23
CA VAL A 905 3.39 -28.29 11.85
C VAL A 905 4.71 -28.50 12.60
N MET A 906 4.64 -28.80 13.91
CA MET A 906 5.82 -29.11 14.71
C MET A 906 6.55 -30.36 14.23
N LEU A 907 5.84 -31.40 13.79
CA LEU A 907 6.46 -32.60 13.19
C LEU A 907 7.27 -32.24 11.93
N ILE A 908 6.71 -31.43 11.04
CA ILE A 908 7.40 -30.95 9.85
C ILE A 908 8.63 -30.10 10.25
N TRP A 909 8.50 -29.26 11.28
CA TRP A 909 9.61 -28.44 11.78
C TRP A 909 10.74 -29.27 12.41
N ARG A 910 10.41 -30.30 13.19
CA ARG A 910 11.39 -31.25 13.75
C ARG A 910 12.20 -31.94 12.64
N GLU A 911 11.52 -32.39 11.58
CA GLU A 911 12.17 -33.00 10.42
C GLU A 911 13.07 -32.01 9.69
N TYR A 912 12.59 -30.77 9.50
CA TYR A 912 13.35 -29.69 8.90
C TYR A 912 14.66 -29.41 9.64
N LEU A 913 14.62 -29.28 10.98
CA LEU A 913 15.83 -29.05 11.78
C LEU A 913 16.83 -30.20 11.67
N LYS A 914 16.36 -31.45 11.64
CA LYS A 914 17.21 -32.64 11.47
C LYS A 914 17.89 -32.66 10.11
N LEU A 915 17.13 -32.42 9.04
CA LEU A 915 17.66 -32.37 7.68
C LEU A 915 18.65 -31.22 7.51
N GLY A 916 18.33 -30.03 8.01
CA GLY A 916 19.23 -28.88 7.97
C GLY A 916 20.51 -29.08 8.79
N GLU A 917 20.43 -29.76 9.95
CA GLU A 917 21.63 -30.15 10.71
C GLU A 917 22.49 -31.12 9.89
N GLN A 918 21.88 -32.19 9.36
CA GLN A 918 22.57 -33.21 8.58
C GLN A 918 23.26 -32.61 7.36
N GLU A 919 22.53 -31.85 6.53
CA GLU A 919 23.07 -31.24 5.32
C GLU A 919 24.25 -30.29 5.61
N TYR A 920 24.17 -29.52 6.69
CA TYR A 920 25.24 -28.62 7.08
C TYR A 920 26.46 -29.38 7.59
N LEU A 921 26.28 -30.42 8.42
CA LEU A 921 27.38 -31.23 8.96
C LEU A 921 28.09 -32.07 7.89
N GLU A 922 27.35 -32.56 6.89
CA GLU A 922 27.91 -33.33 5.77
C GLU A 922 28.85 -32.48 4.91
N ASN A 923 28.42 -31.27 4.56
CA ASN A 923 29.23 -30.34 3.78
C ASN A 923 28.85 -28.87 4.06
N PRO A 924 29.54 -28.23 5.02
CA PRO A 924 29.23 -26.87 5.44
C PRO A 924 29.45 -25.82 4.34
N THR A 925 30.40 -26.06 3.43
CA THR A 925 30.79 -25.14 2.35
C THR A 925 30.25 -25.57 0.98
N LYS A 926 29.25 -26.46 0.95
CA LYS A 926 28.58 -26.86 -0.29
C LYS A 926 27.93 -25.63 -0.95
N CYS A 927 28.28 -25.38 -2.21
CA CYS A 927 27.65 -24.37 -3.03
C CYS A 927 26.28 -24.83 -3.55
N ASP A 928 25.45 -23.87 -3.93
CA ASP A 928 24.14 -24.11 -4.53
C ASP A 928 24.24 -24.94 -5.82
N GLY A 929 23.25 -25.80 -6.04
CA GLY A 929 23.18 -26.69 -7.21
C GLY A 929 22.03 -26.40 -8.16
N ILE A 930 21.24 -25.33 -7.95
CA ILE A 930 20.07 -25.05 -8.80
C ILE A 930 20.50 -24.82 -10.25
N SER A 931 19.92 -25.60 -11.16
CA SER A 931 20.07 -25.43 -12.59
C SER A 931 18.75 -25.09 -13.26
N VAL A 932 18.82 -24.20 -14.25
CA VAL A 932 17.70 -23.84 -15.13
C VAL A 932 17.95 -24.24 -16.58
N SER A 933 18.94 -25.10 -16.82
CA SER A 933 19.27 -25.65 -18.14
C SER A 933 18.06 -26.22 -18.91
N TYR A 934 17.06 -26.75 -18.18
CA TYR A 934 15.79 -27.24 -18.74
C TYR A 934 14.92 -26.17 -19.44
N LEU A 935 15.20 -24.88 -19.24
CA LEU A 935 14.51 -23.80 -19.95
C LEU A 935 15.07 -23.58 -21.36
N PHE A 936 16.27 -24.09 -21.66
CA PHE A 936 16.99 -23.87 -22.92
C PHE A 936 17.01 -25.10 -23.83
N SER A 937 16.48 -26.22 -23.34
CA SER A 937 16.38 -27.51 -24.04
C SER A 937 15.12 -27.64 -24.89
#